data_AF-A0A954NJT3-F1
#
_entry.id   AF-A0A954NJT3-F1
#
_cell.length_a   1.000
_cell.length_b   1.000
_cell.length_c   1.000
_cell.angle_alpha   90.00
_cell.angle_beta   90.00
_cell.angle_gamma   90.00
#
_symmetry.space_group_name_H-M   'P 1'
#
loop_
_entity.id
_entity.type
_entity.pdbx_description
1 polymer ?
#
loop_
_entity_poly.entity_id
_entity_poly.type
_entity_poly.pdbx_seq_one_letter_code
_entity_poly.pdbx_strand_id
1 'polypeptide(L)'
;MSKVNRVLACCCTLALTWLGLGARSLPGKEPAATQDQSRNDADLAAAFESLANDHENQVAGLVTRYCLDCHSTDDQAGELDLERFDSFDAIRENARPWLRVRDMLRNGEMPPADADQLSEVDRQALSDWVARFLHWQALAEAGDPGPVILRRLSNAELTFSIQDLTGLELQPAAEFPADGAAGEGFANTGAALAMSPSMVTKYVDAAKAVSEHIVLLPEGLEFSEGVSRRDFTDQRLATLHRLYDSYADEQGRIPFERYLNALVEAAKARHGDASLGFDASLDAVAQRERLSRRFLDHLSRSLTEGKEDPLLGPASALYQQCLENLEQPTAPLVTAIAAHLRGWQNELVRFQSVGHLKPWQVNNNPVVIQPQLRSGLATDSATSSSSVQLEFLPARGSEGDYQVVWSNPRLVGAGRPDLPLAQIRELTARRTALRQVLIDATQQALPAVAELEQAPEGTTVADLASKHDLAPEVLAAWASLFGLQSTRRPQLDLLTNAIDGSSGYAFVQGYGSGDTPAILASSSDMFVRIPGKMKPHGVVVHPSPTLNIAVGWLSPIAGQLDIESIVTHAHPECGNGVVWSVELRRGNVRRQLAAGVAHGDAPQAWSSTEPVSVLPGDLISLLVGPRDGNHSCDLTDIEFRLNERDGERLSWNLTRDISPNILAGNPHPDQHGNLDAWSFYTEPVDANARASVIPVGSLLEQWWNERDATRRSQIAQALKGLLQDGPSAATSPADKQLADLLNSLGSPWLGIAETAAQELGRELPSPTGDSESETAWGLPSDRFGSRSAADGASANDLVVDAEDVANPIVINLPAELAAGCELVVEVRLVSNQGRDRGDDEQSRRSSPDANGQARLSSVPEGSAEAVETQGPGQARETPGQARVTSRGGRAEGDAAGSGTIGGIAGQARVSSPPAPVLTQLTPGLPLIVAGGTGARGTGARGTSAWEARFDDFRRDFPAGLCYTQIVPVDEVVTLALFHREDDALARWFLTDEEQQELNRAWEELHFISRDAITMVDGYQQLMEYATQDSDPSLFEPFRQPILDRAQEFRNWEVQAETPQLHALLGIARRAWRRELQPEDNAKILDLYQQLRDEGLGHEDALKMTFVRILVSPQFLFKLEAPVPGTEPAAVSPSELATRLSYFLWSSLPDERLLAAAQDASLTDDEQLRRITRAMLDDPRSRRMAIEFGTRYLHVYEFADHDEKSEQLFPEFPAIREDLYEETIQLFTHTLRENGSVLDLFNGN
;
A
#
# COMPACT_ATOMS: atom_id res chain seq x y z
N MET A 1 -65.39 16.05 -32.64
CA MET A 1 -66.58 15.17 -32.70
C MET A 1 -67.47 15.53 -33.90
N SER A 2 -67.84 14.51 -34.68
CA SER A 2 -68.95 14.42 -35.68
C SER A 2 -68.77 14.71 -37.18
N LYS A 3 -67.58 15.04 -37.71
CA LYS A 3 -67.35 15.06 -39.19
C LYS A 3 -66.14 14.31 -39.74
N VAL A 4 -65.32 13.68 -38.90
CA VAL A 4 -64.16 12.86 -39.32
C VAL A 4 -64.51 11.36 -39.52
N ASN A 5 -65.66 10.89 -39.02
CA ASN A 5 -66.06 9.48 -39.09
C ASN A 5 -66.72 9.02 -40.42
N ARG A 6 -66.62 9.77 -41.52
CA ARG A 6 -67.21 9.37 -42.82
C ARG A 6 -66.24 9.13 -43.97
N VAL A 7 -64.93 9.35 -43.78
CA VAL A 7 -63.92 9.05 -44.82
C VAL A 7 -63.10 7.79 -44.52
N LEU A 8 -63.13 7.28 -43.28
CA LEU A 8 -62.43 6.06 -42.87
C LEU A 8 -63.02 4.73 -43.40
N ALA A 9 -64.07 4.76 -44.23
CA ALA A 9 -64.78 3.55 -44.67
C ALA A 9 -64.45 3.10 -46.12
N CYS A 10 -63.55 3.77 -46.85
CA CYS A 10 -63.30 3.46 -48.27
C CYS A 10 -61.86 2.99 -48.61
N CYS A 11 -60.91 2.97 -47.67
CA CYS A 11 -59.53 2.55 -47.96
C CYS A 11 -59.15 1.15 -47.42
N CYS A 12 -60.08 0.43 -46.79
CA CYS A 12 -59.85 -0.93 -46.28
C CYS A 12 -59.88 -2.05 -47.36
N THR A 13 -59.52 -1.79 -48.61
CA THR A 13 -59.67 -2.79 -49.70
C THR A 13 -58.44 -3.06 -50.56
N LEU A 14 -57.23 -2.69 -50.13
CA LEU A 14 -55.98 -3.06 -50.83
C LEU A 14 -54.84 -3.50 -49.91
N ALA A 15 -55.15 -4.00 -48.70
CA ALA A 15 -54.17 -4.46 -47.71
C ALA A 15 -54.10 -6.00 -47.54
N LEU A 16 -54.48 -6.78 -48.56
CA LEU A 16 -54.45 -8.24 -48.49
C LEU A 16 -53.96 -8.85 -49.81
N THR A 17 -52.66 -8.76 -50.07
CA THR A 17 -51.87 -9.76 -50.79
C THR A 17 -50.41 -9.32 -50.69
N TRP A 18 -49.71 -9.75 -49.65
CA TRP A 18 -48.25 -10.02 -49.66
C TRP A 18 -47.84 -10.57 -48.30
N LEU A 19 -48.20 -11.83 -48.07
CA LEU A 19 -47.61 -12.70 -47.06
C LEU A 19 -47.73 -14.13 -47.62
N GLY A 20 -46.61 -14.68 -48.10
CA GLY A 20 -46.59 -16.08 -48.52
C GLY A 20 -45.36 -16.55 -49.32
N LEU A 21 -44.46 -17.22 -48.59
CA LEU A 21 -43.56 -18.30 -49.01
C LEU A 21 -42.23 -17.98 -49.75
N GLY A 22 -41.13 -18.29 -49.06
CA GLY A 22 -40.43 -19.56 -49.33
C GLY A 22 -39.15 -19.48 -50.17
N ALA A 23 -38.01 -19.68 -49.51
CA ALA A 23 -36.70 -19.87 -50.11
C ALA A 23 -36.65 -21.04 -51.11
N ARG A 24 -35.95 -20.83 -52.25
CA ARG A 24 -35.26 -21.86 -53.04
C ARG A 24 -34.17 -21.23 -53.92
N SER A 25 -33.00 -21.88 -53.93
CA SER A 25 -31.76 -21.49 -54.61
C SER A 25 -31.69 -21.86 -56.10
N LEU A 26 -30.73 -21.22 -56.80
CA LEU A 26 -30.04 -21.52 -58.09
C LEU A 26 -30.50 -20.70 -59.32
N PRO A 27 -29.65 -20.54 -60.37
CA PRO A 27 -28.51 -19.61 -60.44
C PRO A 27 -28.53 -18.70 -61.70
N GLY A 28 -27.74 -17.62 -61.69
CA GLY A 28 -27.23 -16.92 -62.89
C GLY A 28 -28.24 -16.24 -63.80
N LYS A 29 -28.45 -14.93 -63.62
CA LYS A 29 -28.92 -14.03 -64.69
C LYS A 29 -28.49 -12.60 -64.43
N GLU A 30 -28.10 -11.91 -65.50
CA GLU A 30 -27.72 -10.50 -65.61
C GLU A 30 -28.63 -9.56 -64.79
N PRO A 31 -28.13 -8.41 -64.31
CA PRO A 31 -28.89 -7.53 -63.44
C PRO A 31 -30.13 -7.02 -64.16
N ALA A 32 -31.29 -7.40 -63.64
CA ALA A 32 -32.58 -6.91 -64.07
C ALA A 32 -32.77 -5.48 -63.53
N ALA A 33 -32.82 -4.49 -64.43
CA ALA A 33 -33.52 -3.24 -64.13
C ALA A 33 -34.93 -3.60 -63.63
N THR A 34 -35.23 -3.22 -62.39
CA THR A 34 -36.43 -3.62 -61.67
C THR A 34 -37.69 -3.08 -62.34
N GLN A 35 -38.77 -3.86 -62.37
CA GLN A 35 -40.10 -3.46 -62.89
C GLN A 35 -40.62 -2.12 -62.34
N ASP A 36 -40.11 -1.69 -61.18
CA ASP A 36 -40.43 -0.42 -60.51
C ASP A 36 -39.90 0.82 -61.27
N GLN A 37 -38.69 0.76 -61.84
CA GLN A 37 -38.13 1.86 -62.66
C GLN A 37 -38.91 2.05 -63.96
N SER A 38 -39.25 0.95 -64.66
CA SER A 38 -40.04 1.02 -65.89
C SER A 38 -41.45 1.58 -65.71
N ARG A 39 -42.00 1.46 -64.49
CA ARG A 39 -43.30 2.02 -64.12
C ARG A 39 -43.18 3.50 -63.77
N ASN A 40 -42.15 3.89 -63.04
CA ASN A 40 -41.84 5.28 -62.72
C ASN A 40 -41.57 6.11 -63.98
N ASP A 41 -40.85 5.57 -64.97
CA ASP A 41 -40.58 6.27 -66.24
C ASP A 41 -41.86 6.51 -67.05
N ALA A 42 -42.81 5.57 -67.01
CA ALA A 42 -44.10 5.70 -67.68
C ALA A 42 -45.01 6.73 -66.98
N ASP A 43 -45.01 6.74 -65.64
CA ASP A 43 -45.76 7.70 -64.84
C ASP A 43 -45.19 9.13 -65.00
N LEU A 44 -43.85 9.27 -65.06
CA LEU A 44 -43.16 10.52 -65.36
C LEU A 44 -43.53 11.06 -66.75
N ALA A 45 -43.48 10.21 -67.78
CA ALA A 45 -43.84 10.59 -69.14
C ALA A 45 -45.30 11.07 -69.24
N ALA A 46 -46.24 10.34 -68.63
CA ALA A 46 -47.65 10.71 -68.60
C ALA A 46 -47.91 12.00 -67.81
N ALA A 47 -47.19 12.22 -66.71
CA ALA A 47 -47.29 13.44 -65.91
C ALA A 47 -46.79 14.67 -66.69
N PHE A 48 -45.65 14.57 -67.38
CA PHE A 48 -45.13 15.66 -68.20
C PHE A 48 -46.01 15.95 -69.42
N GLU A 49 -46.60 14.93 -70.05
CA GLU A 49 -47.57 15.12 -71.13
C GLU A 49 -48.82 15.87 -70.64
N SER A 50 -49.35 15.52 -69.45
CA SER A 50 -50.45 16.28 -68.84
C SER A 50 -50.05 17.71 -68.51
N LEU A 51 -48.86 17.95 -67.96
CA LEU A 51 -48.38 19.28 -67.61
C LEU A 51 -48.15 20.17 -68.83
N ALA A 52 -47.62 19.61 -69.92
CA ALA A 52 -47.46 20.31 -71.20
C ALA A 52 -48.82 20.72 -71.78
N ASN A 53 -49.80 19.80 -71.77
CA ASN A 53 -51.17 20.11 -72.20
C ASN A 53 -51.84 21.18 -71.33
N ASP A 54 -51.71 21.09 -70.00
CA ASP A 54 -52.24 22.12 -69.08
C ASP A 54 -51.55 23.48 -69.32
N HIS A 55 -50.25 23.45 -69.63
CA HIS A 55 -49.47 24.65 -69.94
C HIS A 55 -50.01 25.38 -71.17
N GLU A 56 -50.14 24.66 -72.29
CA GLU A 56 -50.63 25.22 -73.56
C GLU A 56 -52.08 25.70 -73.48
N ASN A 57 -52.96 24.96 -72.79
CA ASN A 57 -54.40 25.24 -72.81
C ASN A 57 -54.83 26.30 -71.79
N GLN A 58 -54.05 26.53 -70.73
CA GLN A 58 -54.48 27.41 -69.62
C GLN A 58 -53.35 28.31 -69.10
N VAL A 59 -52.21 27.73 -68.71
CA VAL A 59 -51.18 28.44 -67.94
C VAL A 59 -50.48 29.52 -68.76
N ALA A 60 -50.11 29.23 -70.01
CA ALA A 60 -49.44 30.17 -70.90
C ALA A 60 -50.27 31.45 -71.10
N GLY A 61 -51.60 31.31 -71.21
CA GLY A 61 -52.52 32.44 -71.30
C GLY A 61 -52.61 33.26 -70.01
N LEU A 62 -52.51 32.62 -68.84
CA LEU A 62 -52.48 33.30 -67.55
C LEU A 62 -51.17 34.08 -67.35
N VAL A 63 -50.03 33.46 -67.65
CA VAL A 63 -48.70 34.12 -67.57
C VAL A 63 -48.63 35.30 -68.52
N THR A 64 -49.08 35.12 -69.76
CA THR A 64 -49.13 36.20 -70.77
C THR A 64 -49.96 37.39 -70.29
N ARG A 65 -51.12 37.12 -69.69
CA ARG A 65 -52.06 38.17 -69.29
C ARG A 65 -51.66 38.91 -68.02
N TYR A 66 -51.13 38.20 -67.02
CA TYR A 66 -50.97 38.73 -65.67
C TYR A 66 -49.51 38.92 -65.24
N CYS A 67 -48.53 38.38 -65.98
CA CYS A 67 -47.13 38.39 -65.57
C CYS A 67 -46.19 39.09 -66.56
N LEU A 68 -46.44 39.00 -67.87
CA LEU A 68 -45.49 39.51 -68.87
C LEU A 68 -45.43 41.04 -68.98
N ASP A 69 -46.40 41.77 -68.43
CA ASP A 69 -46.33 43.24 -68.38
C ASP A 69 -45.16 43.74 -67.52
N CYS A 70 -44.71 42.97 -66.52
CA CYS A 70 -43.61 43.31 -65.60
C CYS A 70 -42.46 42.30 -65.56
N HIS A 71 -42.61 41.12 -66.18
CA HIS A 71 -41.61 40.04 -66.21
C HIS A 71 -41.34 39.55 -67.64
N SER A 72 -41.14 40.47 -68.57
CA SER A 72 -40.76 40.21 -69.96
C SER A 72 -39.26 40.39 -70.19
N THR A 73 -38.78 40.13 -71.41
CA THR A 73 -37.39 40.43 -71.77
C THR A 73 -37.11 41.93 -71.67
N ASP A 74 -38.10 42.78 -71.94
CA ASP A 74 -37.99 44.25 -71.93
C ASP A 74 -38.16 44.86 -70.52
N ASP A 75 -38.97 44.26 -69.64
CA ASP A 75 -39.14 44.69 -68.25
C ASP A 75 -38.99 43.49 -67.29
N GLN A 76 -37.87 43.44 -66.56
CA GLN A 76 -37.45 42.31 -65.72
C GLN A 76 -37.58 42.65 -64.23
N ALA A 77 -38.77 43.05 -63.80
CA ALA A 77 -39.01 43.38 -62.40
C ALA A 77 -38.59 42.21 -61.49
N GLY A 78 -37.80 42.49 -60.45
CA GLY A 78 -37.29 41.46 -59.54
C GLY A 78 -36.27 40.48 -60.13
N GLU A 79 -35.60 40.85 -61.24
CA GLU A 79 -34.61 40.03 -61.96
C GLU A 79 -35.20 38.75 -62.56
N LEU A 80 -36.48 38.80 -62.96
CA LEU A 80 -37.21 37.68 -63.51
C LEU A 80 -37.69 37.98 -64.94
N ASP A 81 -37.26 37.15 -65.89
CA ASP A 81 -37.75 37.11 -67.26
C ASP A 81 -38.54 35.80 -67.47
N LEU A 82 -39.85 35.93 -67.65
CA LEU A 82 -40.75 34.82 -67.95
C LEU A 82 -41.04 34.65 -69.45
N GLU A 83 -40.71 35.64 -70.28
CA GLU A 83 -40.95 35.61 -71.73
C GLU A 83 -40.03 34.60 -72.43
N ARG A 84 -38.82 34.38 -71.89
CA ARG A 84 -37.90 33.33 -72.37
C ARG A 84 -38.42 31.88 -72.22
N PHE A 85 -39.51 31.68 -71.50
CA PHE A 85 -40.16 30.38 -71.30
C PHE A 85 -41.31 30.19 -72.29
N ASP A 86 -41.01 30.24 -73.58
CA ASP A 86 -41.98 30.17 -74.68
C ASP A 86 -42.60 28.77 -74.88
N SER A 87 -42.03 27.76 -74.23
CA SER A 87 -42.39 26.35 -74.36
C SER A 87 -42.21 25.60 -73.04
N PHE A 88 -42.94 24.50 -72.89
CA PHE A 88 -42.79 23.64 -71.72
C PHE A 88 -41.37 23.05 -71.61
N ASP A 89 -40.72 22.76 -72.73
CA ASP A 89 -39.34 22.27 -72.73
C ASP A 89 -38.36 23.33 -72.21
N ALA A 90 -38.50 24.60 -72.61
CA ALA A 90 -37.69 25.70 -72.05
C ALA A 90 -37.88 25.87 -70.53
N ILE A 91 -39.09 25.61 -70.02
CA ILE A 91 -39.40 25.62 -68.59
C ILE A 91 -38.69 24.46 -67.87
N ARG A 92 -38.68 23.26 -68.47
CA ARG A 92 -37.98 22.08 -67.92
C ARG A 92 -36.47 22.28 -67.89
N GLU A 93 -35.88 22.81 -68.96
CA GLU A 93 -34.44 23.07 -69.04
C GLU A 93 -33.98 24.10 -67.98
N ASN A 94 -34.87 24.98 -67.53
CA ASN A 94 -34.57 26.04 -66.57
C ASN A 94 -35.66 26.18 -65.50
N ALA A 95 -35.86 25.15 -64.68
CA ALA A 95 -36.94 25.08 -63.69
C ALA A 95 -36.76 26.00 -62.46
N ARG A 96 -35.53 26.41 -62.12
CA ARG A 96 -35.22 27.17 -60.88
C ARG A 96 -36.05 28.44 -60.65
N PRO A 97 -36.27 29.33 -61.64
CA PRO A 97 -37.07 30.55 -61.45
C PRO A 97 -38.50 30.27 -61.00
N TRP A 98 -39.05 29.10 -61.35
CA TRP A 98 -40.41 28.70 -60.98
C TRP A 98 -40.57 28.38 -59.49
N LEU A 99 -39.49 28.09 -58.76
CA LEU A 99 -39.51 28.00 -57.28
C LEU A 99 -39.90 29.35 -56.66
N ARG A 100 -39.32 30.44 -57.18
CA ARG A 100 -39.63 31.80 -56.72
C ARG A 100 -41.04 32.21 -57.12
N VAL A 101 -41.46 31.87 -58.34
CA VAL A 101 -42.85 32.10 -58.81
C VAL A 101 -43.86 31.40 -57.89
N ARG A 102 -43.62 30.13 -57.54
CA ARG A 102 -44.46 29.38 -56.60
C ARG A 102 -44.61 30.11 -55.26
N ASP A 103 -43.50 30.58 -54.70
CA ASP A 103 -43.52 31.20 -53.37
C ASP A 103 -44.26 32.55 -53.39
N MET A 104 -44.04 33.38 -54.42
CA MET A 104 -44.75 34.66 -54.61
C MET A 104 -46.26 34.46 -54.82
N LEU A 105 -46.66 33.43 -55.59
CA LEU A 105 -48.06 33.09 -55.82
C LEU A 105 -48.72 32.53 -54.56
N ARG A 106 -48.02 31.66 -53.82
CA ARG A 106 -48.52 31.07 -52.56
C ARG A 106 -48.73 32.13 -51.47
N ASN A 107 -47.85 33.13 -51.41
CA ASN A 107 -47.97 34.23 -50.46
C ASN A 107 -48.97 35.31 -50.91
N GLY A 108 -49.47 35.24 -52.15
CA GLY A 108 -50.38 36.24 -52.72
C GLY A 108 -49.71 37.60 -52.98
N GLU A 109 -48.38 37.63 -53.09
CA GLU A 109 -47.60 38.85 -53.31
C GLU A 109 -47.56 39.28 -54.78
N MET A 110 -47.90 38.36 -55.70
CA MET A 110 -47.95 38.61 -57.15
C MET A 110 -49.30 38.19 -57.75
N PRO A 111 -49.85 38.98 -58.69
CA PRO A 111 -49.40 40.30 -59.16
C PRO A 111 -49.49 41.40 -58.07
N PRO A 112 -48.69 42.49 -58.14
CA PRO A 112 -48.70 43.55 -57.14
C PRO A 112 -50.05 44.28 -57.09
N ALA A 113 -50.35 44.94 -55.97
CA ALA A 113 -51.68 45.50 -55.69
C ALA A 113 -52.19 46.52 -56.74
N ASP A 114 -51.30 47.13 -57.52
CA ASP A 114 -51.55 48.11 -58.58
C ASP A 114 -51.66 47.49 -59.99
N ALA A 115 -51.47 46.18 -60.14
CA ALA A 115 -51.62 45.43 -61.38
C ALA A 115 -52.92 44.61 -61.44
N ASP A 116 -53.26 44.12 -62.64
CA ASP A 116 -54.40 43.24 -62.86
C ASP A 116 -54.28 41.95 -62.04
N GLN A 117 -55.25 41.72 -61.16
CA GLN A 117 -55.21 40.61 -60.21
C GLN A 117 -55.75 39.30 -60.80
N LEU A 118 -55.10 38.19 -60.45
CA LEU A 118 -55.62 36.84 -60.71
C LEU A 118 -56.92 36.60 -59.93
N SER A 119 -57.89 35.94 -60.57
CA SER A 119 -59.03 35.39 -59.83
C SER A 119 -58.56 34.25 -58.91
N GLU A 120 -59.31 33.94 -57.86
CA GLU A 120 -58.93 32.84 -56.95
C GLU A 120 -58.81 31.49 -57.67
N VAL A 121 -59.65 31.27 -58.68
CA VAL A 121 -59.62 30.05 -59.51
C VAL A 121 -58.37 30.03 -60.39
N ASP A 122 -57.99 31.16 -60.99
CA ASP A 122 -56.81 31.25 -61.85
C ASP A 122 -55.51 31.17 -61.04
N ARG A 123 -55.47 31.80 -59.86
CA ARG A 123 -54.35 31.71 -58.92
C ARG A 123 -54.15 30.27 -58.46
N GLN A 124 -55.23 29.58 -58.08
CA GLN A 124 -55.17 28.18 -57.68
C GLN A 124 -54.70 27.30 -58.84
N ALA A 125 -55.23 27.48 -60.05
CA ALA A 125 -54.82 26.71 -61.23
C ALA A 125 -53.33 26.90 -61.57
N LEU A 126 -52.84 28.15 -61.54
CA LEU A 126 -51.43 28.46 -61.78
C LEU A 126 -50.53 27.89 -60.67
N SER A 127 -50.91 28.07 -59.40
CA SER A 127 -50.17 27.55 -58.24
C SER A 127 -50.09 26.02 -58.25
N ASP A 128 -51.20 25.33 -58.53
CA ASP A 128 -51.27 23.88 -58.60
C ASP A 128 -50.44 23.34 -59.77
N TRP A 129 -50.47 24.01 -60.92
CA TRP A 129 -49.63 23.63 -62.05
C TRP A 129 -48.14 23.79 -61.73
N VAL A 130 -47.73 24.93 -61.18
CA VAL A 130 -46.32 25.16 -60.77
C VAL A 130 -45.88 24.14 -59.73
N ALA A 131 -46.72 23.83 -58.74
CA ALA A 131 -46.44 22.84 -57.71
C ALA A 131 -46.28 21.42 -58.31
N ARG A 132 -47.19 21.01 -59.21
CA ARG A 132 -47.10 19.71 -59.90
C ARG A 132 -45.88 19.64 -60.82
N PHE A 133 -45.60 20.70 -61.58
CA PHE A 133 -44.43 20.79 -62.44
C PHE A 133 -43.14 20.59 -61.64
N LEU A 134 -42.95 21.39 -60.57
CA LEU A 134 -41.76 21.30 -59.72
C LEU A 134 -41.65 19.93 -59.04
N HIS A 135 -42.77 19.31 -58.64
CA HIS A 135 -42.77 17.97 -58.07
C HIS A 135 -42.28 16.91 -59.07
N TRP A 136 -42.84 16.89 -60.28
CA TRP A 136 -42.45 15.91 -61.30
C TRP A 136 -41.07 16.18 -61.89
N GLN A 137 -40.66 17.45 -62.01
CA GLN A 137 -39.30 17.82 -62.38
C GLN A 137 -38.30 17.34 -61.33
N ALA A 138 -38.59 17.52 -60.03
CA ALA A 138 -37.76 17.01 -58.95
C ALA A 138 -37.66 15.48 -58.96
N LEU A 139 -38.73 14.76 -59.30
CA LEU A 139 -38.70 13.30 -59.48
C LEU A 139 -37.93 12.87 -60.73
N ALA A 140 -37.98 13.64 -61.82
CA ALA A 140 -37.25 13.35 -63.04
C ALA A 140 -35.73 13.55 -62.89
N GLU A 141 -35.35 14.53 -62.07
CA GLU A 141 -33.95 14.79 -61.69
C GLU A 141 -33.52 13.97 -60.45
N ALA A 142 -34.44 13.21 -59.84
CA ALA A 142 -34.13 12.43 -58.65
C ALA A 142 -33.08 11.35 -58.96
N GLY A 143 -31.96 11.41 -58.25
CA GLY A 143 -30.86 10.46 -58.39
C GLY A 143 -29.59 11.06 -59.01
N ASP A 144 -29.67 12.24 -59.63
CA ASP A 144 -28.48 13.04 -59.96
C ASP A 144 -28.17 14.02 -58.81
N PRO A 145 -27.13 13.79 -58.01
CA PRO A 145 -26.76 14.70 -56.92
C PRO A 145 -26.10 16.00 -57.41
N GLY A 146 -25.95 16.18 -58.73
CA GLY A 146 -25.24 17.30 -59.34
C GLY A 146 -23.72 17.08 -59.37
N PRO A 147 -22.97 18.08 -59.88
CA PRO A 147 -21.53 17.96 -60.02
C PRO A 147 -20.83 17.88 -58.66
N VAL A 148 -19.85 17.00 -58.55
CA VAL A 148 -18.97 16.92 -57.38
C VAL A 148 -18.06 18.14 -57.35
N ILE A 149 -18.17 18.94 -56.30
CA ILE A 149 -17.28 20.08 -56.05
C ILE A 149 -16.19 19.62 -55.07
N LEU A 150 -14.93 19.98 -55.36
CA LEU A 150 -13.83 19.78 -54.43
C LEU A 150 -14.16 20.45 -53.09
N ARG A 151 -14.22 19.66 -52.01
CA ARG A 151 -14.55 20.15 -50.67
C ARG A 151 -13.46 19.78 -49.66
N ARG A 152 -13.06 20.75 -48.85
CA ARG A 152 -12.25 20.50 -47.66
C ARG A 152 -13.13 19.88 -46.56
N LEU A 153 -12.50 19.30 -45.54
CA LEU A 153 -13.18 18.95 -44.31
C LEU A 153 -13.73 20.22 -43.64
N SER A 154 -14.95 20.14 -43.11
CA SER A 154 -15.46 21.16 -42.18
C SER A 154 -14.66 21.14 -40.88
N ASN A 155 -14.79 22.17 -40.05
CA ASN A 155 -14.14 22.26 -38.75
C ASN A 155 -14.51 21.06 -37.86
N ALA A 156 -15.79 20.70 -37.82
CA ALA A 156 -16.27 19.53 -37.09
C ALA A 156 -15.70 18.22 -37.66
N GLU A 157 -15.71 18.07 -38.99
CA GLU A 157 -15.17 16.88 -39.65
C GLU A 157 -13.67 16.71 -39.42
N LEU A 158 -12.91 17.81 -39.40
CA LEU A 158 -11.48 17.81 -39.06
C LEU A 158 -11.28 17.37 -37.60
N THR A 159 -12.01 17.97 -36.66
CA THR A 159 -11.94 17.64 -35.23
C THR A 159 -12.24 16.15 -35.00
N PHE A 160 -13.34 15.62 -35.52
CA PHE A 160 -13.67 14.21 -35.37
C PHE A 160 -12.70 13.28 -36.09
N SER A 161 -12.16 13.70 -37.25
CA SER A 161 -11.13 12.93 -37.96
C SER A 161 -9.84 12.81 -37.15
N ILE A 162 -9.42 13.89 -36.47
CA ILE A 162 -8.26 13.87 -35.58
C ILE A 162 -8.57 13.03 -34.34
N GLN A 163 -9.76 13.16 -33.76
CA GLN A 163 -10.18 12.33 -32.63
C GLN A 163 -10.15 10.83 -32.97
N ASP A 164 -10.68 10.42 -34.12
CA ASP A 164 -10.68 8.99 -34.49
C ASP A 164 -9.29 8.51 -34.95
N LEU A 165 -8.42 9.40 -35.43
CA LEU A 165 -7.04 9.07 -35.80
C LEU A 165 -6.15 8.87 -34.57
N THR A 166 -6.32 9.73 -33.56
CA THR A 166 -5.45 9.80 -32.36
C THR A 166 -6.04 9.11 -31.12
N GLY A 167 -7.36 8.97 -31.04
CA GLY A 167 -8.07 8.53 -29.85
C GLY A 167 -8.30 9.65 -28.81
N LEU A 168 -7.91 10.88 -29.09
CA LEU A 168 -7.94 12.01 -28.14
C LEU A 168 -9.02 13.03 -28.50
N GLU A 169 -9.70 13.60 -27.51
CA GLU A 169 -10.73 14.64 -27.70
C GLU A 169 -10.12 16.04 -27.92
N LEU A 170 -9.23 16.15 -28.91
CA LEU A 170 -8.56 17.41 -29.26
C LEU A 170 -9.50 18.35 -30.03
N GLN A 171 -9.26 19.66 -29.93
CA GLN A 171 -10.03 20.70 -30.63
C GLN A 171 -9.16 21.49 -31.63
N PRO A 172 -8.63 20.84 -32.69
CA PRO A 172 -7.69 21.46 -33.62
C PRO A 172 -8.28 22.64 -34.40
N ALA A 173 -9.61 22.68 -34.55
CA ALA A 173 -10.31 23.73 -35.29
C ALA A 173 -10.85 24.87 -34.40
N ALA A 174 -10.57 24.88 -33.08
CA ALA A 174 -11.15 25.85 -32.15
C ALA A 174 -10.92 27.32 -32.55
N GLU A 175 -9.72 27.62 -33.07
CA GLU A 175 -9.38 28.96 -33.52
C GLU A 175 -9.74 29.23 -34.98
N PHE A 176 -10.36 28.28 -35.69
CA PHE A 176 -10.61 28.42 -37.12
C PHE A 176 -11.80 29.36 -37.34
N PRO A 177 -11.84 30.10 -38.47
CA PRO A 177 -13.06 30.81 -38.85
C PRO A 177 -14.23 29.83 -38.94
N ALA A 178 -15.43 30.26 -38.56
CA ALA A 178 -16.64 29.47 -38.74
C ALA A 178 -16.84 29.11 -40.22
N ASP A 179 -17.31 27.88 -40.47
CA ASP A 179 -17.61 27.43 -41.82
C ASP A 179 -18.86 28.17 -42.35
N GLY A 180 -18.77 28.66 -43.58
CA GLY A 180 -19.90 29.32 -44.24
C GLY A 180 -21.01 28.33 -44.59
N ALA A 181 -22.26 28.69 -44.34
CA ALA A 181 -23.42 28.01 -44.89
C ALA A 181 -23.83 28.72 -46.20
N ALA A 182 -23.97 28.00 -47.30
CA ALA A 182 -24.31 28.55 -48.63
C ALA A 182 -25.77 29.01 -48.75
N GLY A 183 -26.37 29.54 -47.68
CA GLY A 183 -27.80 29.88 -47.57
C GLY A 183 -28.67 28.77 -46.96
N GLU A 184 -28.32 27.49 -47.18
CA GLU A 184 -29.11 26.32 -46.75
C GLU A 184 -28.85 25.87 -45.29
N GLY A 185 -28.04 26.60 -44.52
CA GLY A 185 -27.76 26.28 -43.10
C GLY A 185 -26.75 25.15 -42.81
N PHE A 186 -26.28 24.42 -43.84
CA PHE A 186 -25.32 23.33 -43.69
C PHE A 186 -23.85 23.77 -43.90
N ALA A 187 -23.02 23.54 -42.88
CA ALA A 187 -21.60 23.90 -42.86
C ALA A 187 -20.70 23.00 -43.74
N ASN A 188 -21.21 21.89 -44.28
CA ASN A 188 -20.45 20.97 -45.14
C ASN A 188 -20.66 21.21 -46.64
N THR A 189 -21.29 22.32 -47.01
CA THR A 189 -21.58 22.67 -48.41
C THR A 189 -20.29 23.08 -49.14
N GLY A 190 -19.84 22.28 -50.11
CA GLY A 190 -18.55 22.45 -50.77
C GLY A 190 -18.32 23.85 -51.37
N ALA A 191 -19.34 24.45 -51.97
CA ALA A 191 -19.27 25.79 -52.57
C ALA A 191 -18.98 26.93 -51.56
N ALA A 192 -19.26 26.72 -50.27
CA ALA A 192 -19.01 27.69 -49.20
C ALA A 192 -17.70 27.42 -48.42
N LEU A 193 -17.04 26.29 -48.67
CA LEU A 193 -15.82 25.88 -47.97
C LEU A 193 -14.55 26.32 -48.70
N ALA A 194 -14.43 27.63 -48.95
CA ALA A 194 -13.23 28.20 -49.56
C ALA A 194 -11.99 28.10 -48.65
N MET A 195 -10.81 27.95 -49.25
CA MET A 195 -9.52 27.93 -48.54
C MET A 195 -8.81 29.28 -48.69
N SER A 196 -8.50 29.94 -47.58
CA SER A 196 -7.72 31.18 -47.56
C SER A 196 -6.26 30.92 -47.15
N PRO A 197 -5.29 31.79 -47.51
CA PRO A 197 -3.91 31.65 -47.07
C PRO A 197 -3.75 31.58 -45.55
N SER A 198 -4.55 32.34 -44.79
CA SER A 198 -4.53 32.30 -43.31
C SER A 198 -4.99 30.96 -42.75
N MET A 199 -5.89 30.26 -43.46
CA MET A 199 -6.37 28.95 -43.05
C MET A 199 -5.27 27.89 -43.18
N VAL A 200 -4.40 27.99 -44.21
CA VAL A 200 -3.26 27.06 -44.37
C VAL A 200 -2.31 27.16 -43.17
N THR A 201 -2.01 28.36 -42.69
CA THR A 201 -1.21 28.54 -41.46
C THR A 201 -1.87 27.88 -40.26
N LYS A 202 -3.19 28.09 -40.07
CA LYS A 202 -3.94 27.45 -38.98
C LYS A 202 -3.93 25.92 -39.04
N TYR A 203 -4.00 25.32 -40.23
CA TYR A 203 -3.86 23.87 -40.38
C TYR A 203 -2.46 23.37 -39.97
N VAL A 204 -1.40 24.10 -40.32
CA VAL A 204 -0.03 23.74 -39.92
C VAL A 204 0.13 23.85 -38.40
N ASP A 205 -0.35 24.92 -37.80
CA ASP A 205 -0.24 25.14 -36.35
C ASP A 205 -1.07 24.10 -35.57
N ALA A 206 -2.29 23.80 -36.03
CA ALA A 206 -3.11 22.73 -35.47
C ALA A 206 -2.44 21.35 -35.61
N ALA A 207 -1.88 21.04 -36.79
CA ALA A 207 -1.17 19.77 -36.99
C ALA A 207 0.08 19.65 -36.10
N LYS A 208 0.81 20.74 -35.86
CA LYS A 208 1.93 20.79 -34.90
C LYS A 208 1.44 20.51 -33.49
N ALA A 209 0.37 21.18 -33.05
CA ALA A 209 -0.22 20.95 -31.73
C ALA A 209 -0.62 19.48 -31.56
N VAL A 210 -1.26 18.86 -32.56
CA VAL A 210 -1.60 17.43 -32.54
C VAL A 210 -0.33 16.56 -32.48
N SER A 211 0.74 16.94 -33.18
CA SER A 211 1.99 16.16 -33.19
C SER A 211 2.73 16.13 -31.86
N GLU A 212 2.51 17.12 -30.97
CA GLU A 212 3.13 17.11 -29.63
C GLU A 212 2.59 15.99 -28.73
N HIS A 213 1.40 15.48 -29.03
CA HIS A 213 0.80 14.35 -28.32
C HIS A 213 1.39 12.98 -28.73
N ILE A 214 2.28 12.94 -29.74
CA ILE A 214 2.90 11.68 -30.19
C ILE A 214 3.90 11.19 -29.15
N VAL A 215 3.71 9.94 -28.72
CA VAL A 215 4.64 9.20 -27.86
C VAL A 215 5.30 8.10 -28.69
N LEU A 216 6.63 8.13 -28.78
CA LEU A 216 7.39 7.09 -29.45
C LEU A 216 7.62 5.89 -28.52
N LEU A 217 7.29 4.70 -29.01
CA LEU A 217 7.40 3.43 -28.29
C LEU A 217 8.38 2.50 -29.00
N PRO A 218 8.94 1.47 -28.33
CA PRO A 218 9.87 0.53 -28.96
C PRO A 218 9.33 -0.15 -30.23
N GLU A 219 8.05 -0.49 -30.24
CA GLU A 219 7.40 -1.24 -31.33
C GLU A 219 6.50 -0.37 -32.24
N GLY A 220 6.46 0.95 -32.04
CA GLY A 220 5.55 1.82 -32.77
C GLY A 220 5.40 3.20 -32.13
N LEU A 221 4.21 3.77 -32.22
CA LEU A 221 3.90 5.06 -31.60
C LEU A 221 2.44 5.09 -31.12
N GLU A 222 2.17 5.90 -30.12
CA GLU A 222 0.82 6.16 -29.59
C GLU A 222 0.57 7.68 -29.42
N PHE A 223 -0.62 8.04 -28.97
CA PHE A 223 -0.98 9.41 -28.62
C PHE A 223 -1.34 9.50 -27.14
N SER A 224 -0.85 10.53 -26.45
CA SER A 224 -1.09 10.80 -25.04
C SER A 224 -1.89 12.09 -24.86
N GLU A 225 -2.70 12.19 -23.81
CA GLU A 225 -3.36 13.44 -23.43
C GLU A 225 -2.36 14.53 -23.00
N GLY A 226 -1.21 14.12 -22.46
CA GLY A 226 -0.09 15.02 -22.16
C GLY A 226 0.71 15.40 -23.40
N VAL A 227 1.68 16.29 -23.23
CA VAL A 227 2.58 16.74 -24.31
C VAL A 227 4.05 16.70 -23.89
N SER A 228 4.34 16.46 -22.63
CA SER A 228 5.71 16.35 -22.12
C SER A 228 6.11 14.91 -21.84
N ARG A 229 7.41 14.63 -21.94
CA ARG A 229 7.98 13.32 -21.57
C ARG A 229 7.64 12.90 -20.14
N ARG A 230 7.48 13.87 -19.23
CA ARG A 230 7.04 13.61 -17.86
C ARG A 230 5.61 13.09 -17.84
N ASP A 231 4.69 13.75 -18.55
CA ASP A 231 3.29 13.29 -18.64
C ASP A 231 3.21 11.87 -19.21
N PHE A 232 4.00 11.57 -20.24
CA PHE A 232 4.06 10.22 -20.84
C PHE A 232 4.57 9.18 -19.84
N THR A 233 5.61 9.52 -19.08
CA THR A 233 6.17 8.68 -18.03
C THR A 233 5.13 8.43 -16.93
N ASP A 234 4.46 9.48 -16.46
CA ASP A 234 3.44 9.41 -15.42
C ASP A 234 2.23 8.58 -15.87
N GLN A 235 1.83 8.67 -17.14
CA GLN A 235 0.76 7.84 -17.72
C GLN A 235 1.14 6.35 -17.78
N ARG A 236 2.39 6.02 -18.12
CA ARG A 236 2.89 4.64 -18.08
C ARG A 236 2.99 4.11 -16.65
N LEU A 237 3.47 4.93 -15.71
CA LEU A 237 3.47 4.61 -14.28
C LEU A 237 2.06 4.34 -13.75
N ALA A 238 1.07 5.17 -14.11
CA ALA A 238 -0.32 4.94 -13.74
C ALA A 238 -0.87 3.63 -14.31
N THR A 239 -0.38 3.17 -15.46
CA THR A 239 -0.76 1.87 -16.03
C THR A 239 -0.16 0.71 -15.23
N LEU A 240 1.11 0.80 -14.84
CA LEU A 240 1.76 -0.18 -13.97
C LEU A 240 1.09 -0.24 -12.59
N HIS A 241 0.83 0.91 -11.96
CA HIS A 241 0.13 0.96 -10.67
C HIS A 241 -1.27 0.33 -10.77
N ARG A 242 -2.06 0.62 -11.80
CA ARG A 242 -3.37 -0.03 -12.01
C ARG A 242 -3.27 -1.56 -12.08
N LEU A 243 -2.23 -2.09 -12.73
CA LEU A 243 -2.01 -3.53 -12.80
C LEU A 243 -1.60 -4.11 -11.44
N TYR A 244 -0.76 -3.40 -10.67
CA TYR A 244 -0.34 -3.82 -9.33
C TYR A 244 -1.47 -3.77 -8.31
N ASP A 245 -2.22 -2.67 -8.27
CA ASP A 245 -3.35 -2.44 -7.36
C ASP A 245 -4.48 -3.44 -7.57
N SER A 246 -4.54 -4.08 -8.75
CA SER A 246 -5.50 -5.14 -9.02
C SER A 246 -5.22 -6.42 -8.21
N TYR A 247 -3.97 -6.66 -7.81
CA TYR A 247 -3.52 -7.91 -7.20
C TYR A 247 -2.90 -7.77 -5.80
N ALA A 248 -2.31 -6.62 -5.50
CA ALA A 248 -1.63 -6.33 -4.25
C ALA A 248 -2.40 -5.31 -3.38
N ASP A 249 -2.06 -5.23 -2.10
CA ASP A 249 -2.50 -4.13 -1.23
C ASP A 249 -1.66 -2.85 -1.43
N GLU A 250 -2.00 -1.77 -0.70
CA GLU A 250 -1.31 -0.48 -0.77
C GLU A 250 0.21 -0.57 -0.48
N GLN A 251 0.66 -1.63 0.19
CA GLN A 251 2.07 -1.89 0.50
C GLN A 251 2.70 -2.93 -0.44
N GLY A 252 2.00 -3.34 -1.50
CA GLY A 252 2.49 -4.31 -2.47
C GLY A 252 2.44 -5.75 -1.97
N ARG A 253 1.65 -6.07 -0.93
CA ARG A 253 1.59 -7.41 -0.30
C ARG A 253 0.36 -8.19 -0.75
N ILE A 254 0.34 -9.48 -0.41
CA ILE A 254 -0.78 -10.37 -0.71
C ILE A 254 -1.97 -10.05 0.21
N PRO A 255 -3.17 -9.73 -0.33
CA PRO A 255 -4.37 -9.52 0.47
C PRO A 255 -5.02 -10.88 0.84
N PHE A 256 -4.36 -11.66 1.71
CA PHE A 256 -4.75 -13.04 2.05
C PHE A 256 -6.22 -13.19 2.42
N GLU A 257 -6.79 -12.24 3.16
CA GLU A 257 -8.17 -12.26 3.61
C GLU A 257 -9.16 -12.31 2.43
N ARG A 258 -8.89 -11.60 1.32
CA ARG A 258 -9.74 -11.66 0.10
C ARG A 258 -9.73 -13.06 -0.50
N TYR A 259 -8.54 -13.64 -0.65
CA TYR A 259 -8.35 -14.97 -1.25
C TYR A 259 -8.92 -16.09 -0.37
N LEU A 260 -8.70 -16.04 0.95
CA LEU A 260 -9.22 -17.02 1.89
C LEU A 260 -10.76 -16.98 1.98
N ASN A 261 -11.37 -15.79 1.98
CA ASN A 261 -12.82 -15.67 1.92
C ASN A 261 -13.39 -16.29 0.64
N ALA A 262 -12.76 -16.03 -0.51
CA ALA A 262 -13.16 -16.64 -1.78
C ALA A 262 -13.09 -18.18 -1.77
N LEU A 263 -12.05 -18.76 -1.16
CA LEU A 263 -11.96 -20.22 -0.99
C LEU A 263 -13.10 -20.78 -0.13
N VAL A 264 -13.45 -20.10 0.96
CA VAL A 264 -14.56 -20.51 1.83
C VAL A 264 -15.90 -20.38 1.11
N GLU A 265 -16.10 -19.30 0.35
CA GLU A 265 -17.32 -19.12 -0.44
C GLU A 265 -17.49 -20.18 -1.54
N ALA A 266 -16.41 -20.52 -2.26
CA ALA A 266 -16.43 -21.60 -3.24
C ALA A 266 -16.77 -22.94 -2.57
N ALA A 267 -16.26 -23.20 -1.37
CA ALA A 267 -16.62 -24.38 -0.57
C ALA A 267 -18.09 -24.37 -0.13
N LYS A 268 -18.64 -23.22 0.29
CA LYS A 268 -20.07 -23.05 0.62
C LYS A 268 -20.98 -23.31 -0.57
N ALA A 269 -20.63 -22.75 -1.74
CA ALA A 269 -21.40 -22.94 -2.97
C ALA A 269 -21.50 -24.43 -3.36
N ARG A 270 -20.38 -25.16 -3.28
CA ARG A 270 -20.33 -26.61 -3.51
C ARG A 270 -21.11 -27.41 -2.46
N HIS A 271 -21.07 -26.99 -1.18
CA HIS A 271 -21.85 -27.63 -0.13
C HIS A 271 -23.37 -27.44 -0.33
N GLY A 272 -23.78 -26.29 -0.85
CA GLY A 272 -25.19 -25.98 -1.17
C GLY A 272 -25.72 -26.66 -2.44
N ASP A 273 -24.86 -26.91 -3.43
CA ASP A 273 -25.20 -27.61 -4.66
C ASP A 273 -24.05 -28.54 -5.10
N ALA A 274 -24.20 -29.83 -4.74
CA ALA A 274 -23.20 -30.86 -5.03
C ALA A 274 -23.02 -31.15 -6.54
N SER A 275 -23.88 -30.59 -7.42
CA SER A 275 -23.72 -30.70 -8.87
C SER A 275 -22.69 -29.72 -9.44
N LEU A 276 -22.33 -28.67 -8.69
CA LEU A 276 -21.24 -27.76 -9.01
C LEU A 276 -19.90 -28.40 -8.59
N GLY A 277 -19.00 -28.63 -9.55
CA GLY A 277 -17.62 -29.02 -9.26
C GLY A 277 -16.87 -27.91 -8.52
N PHE A 278 -15.93 -28.27 -7.64
CA PHE A 278 -15.15 -27.29 -6.86
C PHE A 278 -14.40 -26.29 -7.75
N ASP A 279 -13.85 -26.75 -8.87
CA ASP A 279 -13.18 -25.89 -9.85
C ASP A 279 -14.14 -24.88 -10.50
N ALA A 280 -15.36 -25.30 -10.85
CA ALA A 280 -16.35 -24.40 -11.42
C ALA A 280 -16.83 -23.34 -10.41
N SER A 281 -16.92 -23.70 -9.13
CA SER A 281 -17.21 -22.74 -8.05
C SER A 281 -16.04 -21.76 -7.84
N LEU A 282 -14.80 -22.22 -7.91
CA LEU A 282 -13.62 -21.36 -7.83
C LEU A 282 -13.54 -20.38 -9.00
N ASP A 283 -13.81 -20.83 -10.23
CA ASP A 283 -13.83 -19.97 -11.42
C ASP A 283 -14.89 -18.87 -11.29
N ALA A 284 -16.09 -19.23 -10.84
CA ALA A 284 -17.19 -18.28 -10.65
C ALA A 284 -16.86 -17.22 -9.58
N VAL A 285 -16.27 -17.63 -8.44
CA VAL A 285 -15.90 -16.69 -7.37
C VAL A 285 -14.70 -15.84 -7.80
N ALA A 286 -13.69 -16.41 -8.46
CA ALA A 286 -12.53 -15.66 -8.95
C ALA A 286 -12.94 -14.57 -9.95
N GLN A 287 -13.85 -14.88 -10.89
CA GLN A 287 -14.35 -13.90 -11.86
C GLN A 287 -15.19 -12.81 -11.19
N ARG A 288 -16.06 -13.17 -10.24
CA ARG A 288 -16.93 -12.22 -9.53
C ARG A 288 -16.13 -11.25 -8.65
N GLU A 289 -15.16 -11.77 -7.90
CA GLU A 289 -14.34 -11.00 -6.95
C GLU A 289 -13.07 -10.40 -7.58
N ARG A 290 -12.85 -10.64 -8.88
CA ARG A 290 -11.66 -10.23 -9.66
C ARG A 290 -10.36 -10.65 -8.97
N LEU A 291 -10.24 -11.93 -8.66
CA LEU A 291 -9.08 -12.53 -7.99
C LEU A 291 -8.29 -13.43 -8.96
N SER A 292 -6.98 -13.57 -8.71
CA SER A 292 -6.17 -14.51 -9.49
C SER A 292 -6.60 -15.96 -9.26
N ARG A 293 -7.10 -16.60 -10.32
CA ARG A 293 -7.44 -18.03 -10.30
C ARG A 293 -6.21 -18.92 -10.07
N ARG A 294 -5.04 -18.54 -10.60
CA ARG A 294 -3.77 -19.24 -10.39
C ARG A 294 -3.37 -19.24 -8.91
N PHE A 295 -3.43 -18.09 -8.26
CA PHE A 295 -3.07 -18.00 -6.84
C PHE A 295 -4.11 -18.65 -5.94
N LEU A 296 -5.42 -18.54 -6.23
CA LEU A 296 -6.47 -19.26 -5.51
C LEU A 296 -6.24 -20.78 -5.53
N ASP A 297 -5.87 -21.32 -6.68
CA ASP A 297 -5.54 -22.73 -6.85
C ASP A 297 -4.34 -23.15 -6.00
N HIS A 298 -3.27 -22.34 -6.06
CA HIS A 298 -2.06 -22.56 -5.29
C HIS A 298 -2.35 -22.52 -3.78
N LEU A 299 -3.05 -21.48 -3.29
CA LEU A 299 -3.40 -21.31 -1.89
C LEU A 299 -4.27 -22.47 -1.37
N SER A 300 -5.28 -22.89 -2.14
CA SER A 300 -6.15 -24.02 -1.78
C SER A 300 -5.35 -25.31 -1.64
N ARG A 301 -4.46 -25.60 -2.60
CA ARG A 301 -3.60 -26.79 -2.56
C ARG A 301 -2.64 -26.75 -1.37
N SER A 302 -1.93 -25.65 -1.18
CA SER A 302 -0.96 -25.46 -0.11
C SER A 302 -1.60 -25.61 1.28
N LEU A 303 -2.80 -25.07 1.50
CA LEU A 303 -3.52 -25.23 2.77
C LEU A 303 -4.09 -26.64 2.96
N THR A 304 -4.47 -27.34 1.89
CA THR A 304 -5.02 -28.70 1.98
C THR A 304 -3.92 -29.73 2.24
N GLU A 305 -2.77 -29.60 1.57
CA GLU A 305 -1.64 -30.54 1.65
C GLU A 305 -0.67 -30.20 2.79
N GLY A 306 -0.64 -28.95 3.25
CA GLY A 306 0.30 -28.42 4.24
C GLY A 306 0.12 -28.88 5.69
N LYS A 307 -0.77 -29.83 5.97
CA LYS A 307 -1.06 -30.30 7.35
C LYS A 307 0.18 -30.81 8.09
N GLU A 308 1.13 -31.38 7.37
CA GLU A 308 2.37 -31.95 7.93
C GLU A 308 3.58 -31.02 7.80
N ASP A 309 3.40 -29.85 7.18
CA ASP A 309 4.42 -28.81 7.10
C ASP A 309 4.42 -28.01 8.41
N PRO A 310 5.54 -27.87 9.12
CA PRO A 310 5.59 -27.06 10.34
C PRO A 310 5.26 -25.57 10.16
N LEU A 311 5.47 -25.02 8.96
CA LEU A 311 5.15 -23.63 8.63
C LEU A 311 3.66 -23.46 8.31
N LEU A 312 3.06 -24.41 7.58
CA LEU A 312 1.65 -24.31 7.13
C LEU A 312 0.65 -25.07 8.02
N GLY A 313 1.09 -26.06 8.79
CA GLY A 313 0.25 -26.97 9.56
C GLY A 313 -0.82 -26.29 10.43
N PRO A 314 -0.49 -25.24 11.22
CA PRO A 314 -1.49 -24.48 11.97
C PRO A 314 -2.54 -23.81 11.08
N ALA A 315 -2.13 -23.19 9.97
CA ALA A 315 -3.04 -22.58 9.00
C ALA A 315 -3.90 -23.64 8.27
N SER A 316 -3.31 -24.78 7.90
CA SER A 316 -4.00 -25.93 7.30
C SER A 316 -5.06 -26.52 8.24
N ALA A 317 -4.78 -26.61 9.54
CA ALA A 317 -5.73 -27.10 10.53
C ALA A 317 -6.94 -26.16 10.69
N LEU A 318 -6.70 -24.85 10.76
CA LEU A 318 -7.79 -23.85 10.79
C LEU A 318 -8.60 -23.85 9.49
N TYR A 319 -7.94 -24.02 8.35
CA TYR A 319 -8.63 -24.10 7.06
C TYR A 319 -9.55 -25.33 7.00
N GLN A 320 -9.09 -26.50 7.48
CA GLN A 320 -9.95 -27.67 7.64
C GLN A 320 -11.13 -27.40 8.58
N GLN A 321 -10.91 -26.73 9.70
CA GLN A 321 -11.99 -26.34 10.61
C GLN A 321 -13.04 -25.43 9.95
N CYS A 322 -12.62 -24.52 9.04
CA CYS A 322 -13.54 -23.74 8.22
C CYS A 322 -14.39 -24.62 7.30
N LEU A 323 -13.78 -25.61 6.64
CA LEU A 323 -14.46 -26.52 5.72
C LEU A 323 -15.43 -27.47 6.44
N GLU A 324 -15.12 -27.86 7.66
CA GLU A 324 -15.98 -28.71 8.50
C GLU A 324 -17.18 -27.94 9.09
N ASN A 325 -17.07 -26.61 9.25
CA ASN A 325 -18.07 -25.76 9.92
C ASN A 325 -18.59 -24.63 9.02
N LEU A 326 -18.91 -24.92 7.76
CA LEU A 326 -19.35 -23.92 6.77
C LEU A 326 -20.64 -23.16 7.15
N GLU A 327 -21.44 -23.68 8.07
CA GLU A 327 -22.68 -23.03 8.57
C GLU A 327 -22.42 -21.96 9.64
N GLN A 328 -21.20 -21.89 10.21
CA GLN A 328 -20.83 -20.92 11.25
C GLN A 328 -20.07 -19.71 10.67
N PRO A 329 -19.95 -18.59 11.43
CA PRO A 329 -19.14 -17.45 11.01
C PRO A 329 -17.66 -17.83 10.91
N THR A 330 -17.12 -17.89 9.69
CA THR A 330 -15.73 -18.25 9.40
C THR A 330 -14.76 -17.07 9.47
N ALA A 331 -15.23 -15.84 9.63
CA ALA A 331 -14.40 -14.64 9.59
C ALA A 331 -13.26 -14.61 10.64
N PRO A 332 -13.45 -15.04 11.90
CA PRO A 332 -12.35 -15.13 12.87
C PRO A 332 -11.27 -16.13 12.45
N LEU A 333 -11.67 -17.27 11.87
CA LEU A 333 -10.74 -18.30 11.39
C LEU A 333 -9.95 -17.82 10.17
N VAL A 334 -10.60 -17.15 9.21
CA VAL A 334 -9.93 -16.54 8.06
C VAL A 334 -8.88 -15.52 8.52
N THR A 335 -9.24 -14.68 9.50
CA THR A 335 -8.32 -13.68 10.07
C THR A 335 -7.11 -14.36 10.73
N ALA A 336 -7.33 -15.45 11.46
CA ALA A 336 -6.27 -16.21 12.12
C ALA A 336 -5.33 -16.90 11.11
N ILE A 337 -5.85 -17.46 10.02
CA ILE A 337 -5.04 -18.04 8.93
C ILE A 337 -4.18 -16.96 8.27
N ALA A 338 -4.77 -15.80 7.93
CA ALA A 338 -4.06 -14.70 7.32
C ALA A 338 -2.94 -14.15 8.24
N ALA A 339 -3.23 -13.99 9.54
CA ALA A 339 -2.26 -13.56 10.53
C ALA A 339 -1.07 -14.53 10.65
N HIS A 340 -1.32 -15.84 10.61
CA HIS A 340 -0.28 -16.87 10.66
C HIS A 340 0.66 -16.81 9.45
N LEU A 341 0.10 -16.72 8.23
CA LEU A 341 0.89 -16.60 7.00
C LEU A 341 1.70 -15.30 6.98
N ARG A 342 1.07 -14.17 7.36
CA ARG A 342 1.71 -12.86 7.43
C ARG A 342 2.82 -12.80 8.50
N GLY A 343 2.64 -13.50 9.62
CA GLY A 343 3.67 -13.65 10.63
C GLY A 343 4.94 -14.28 10.06
N TRP A 344 4.81 -15.39 9.33
CA TRP A 344 5.97 -16.02 8.68
C TRP A 344 6.60 -15.14 7.60
N GLN A 345 5.81 -14.39 6.83
CA GLN A 345 6.36 -13.42 5.87
C GLN A 345 7.25 -12.38 6.56
N ASN A 346 6.81 -11.83 7.69
CA ASN A 346 7.57 -10.82 8.45
C ASN A 346 8.83 -11.40 9.12
N GLU A 347 8.81 -12.66 9.55
CA GLU A 347 9.98 -13.32 10.13
C GLU A 347 11.03 -13.68 9.07
N LEU A 348 10.57 -14.08 7.87
CA LEU A 348 11.43 -14.57 6.80
C LEU A 348 11.92 -13.48 5.85
N VAL A 349 11.31 -12.29 5.86
CA VAL A 349 11.67 -11.16 5.00
C VAL A 349 11.69 -9.87 5.81
N ARG A 350 12.77 -9.11 5.67
CA ARG A 350 12.86 -7.73 6.17
C ARG A 350 12.78 -6.76 5.01
N PHE A 351 11.97 -5.72 5.20
CA PHE A 351 11.90 -4.60 4.26
C PHE A 351 12.93 -3.53 4.62
N GLN A 352 13.56 -2.93 3.61
CA GLN A 352 14.47 -1.80 3.75
C GLN A 352 14.23 -0.78 2.63
N SER A 353 14.68 0.46 2.82
CA SER A 353 14.56 1.50 1.78
C SER A 353 15.42 1.16 0.55
N VAL A 354 14.90 1.46 -0.63
CA VAL A 354 15.64 1.34 -1.89
C VAL A 354 16.57 2.54 -2.01
N GLY A 355 17.77 2.42 -1.44
CA GLY A 355 18.85 3.40 -1.58
C GLY A 355 20.11 2.74 -2.16
N HIS A 356 20.74 3.39 -3.14
CA HIS A 356 21.98 2.99 -3.82
C HIS A 356 22.19 1.45 -3.95
N LEU A 357 21.27 0.77 -4.63
CA LEU A 357 21.40 -0.64 -5.10
C LEU A 357 21.14 -1.74 -4.07
N LYS A 358 20.41 -1.46 -2.98
CA LYS A 358 19.98 -2.51 -2.04
C LYS A 358 18.59 -3.06 -2.43
N PRO A 359 18.36 -4.39 -2.38
CA PRO A 359 17.03 -4.95 -2.61
C PRO A 359 16.08 -4.50 -1.50
N TRP A 360 14.83 -4.17 -1.83
CA TRP A 360 13.87 -3.74 -0.80
C TRP A 360 13.42 -4.90 0.09
N GLN A 361 13.49 -6.15 -0.41
CA GLN A 361 13.26 -7.38 0.35
C GLN A 361 14.58 -8.11 0.64
N VAL A 362 14.88 -8.31 1.92
CA VAL A 362 16.04 -9.10 2.38
C VAL A 362 15.56 -10.36 3.08
N ASN A 363 16.02 -11.51 2.60
CA ASN A 363 15.74 -12.80 3.24
C ASN A 363 16.36 -12.83 4.64
N ASN A 364 15.54 -13.10 5.65
CA ASN A 364 15.96 -13.38 7.01
C ASN A 364 15.80 -14.88 7.28
N ASN A 365 16.79 -15.49 7.93
CA ASN A 365 16.77 -16.91 8.28
C ASN A 365 16.76 -17.06 9.82
N PRO A 366 15.59 -17.29 10.43
CA PRO A 366 15.46 -17.33 11.89
C PRO A 366 15.99 -18.60 12.55
N VAL A 367 16.72 -19.48 11.86
CA VAL A 367 17.29 -20.67 12.53
C VAL A 367 18.34 -20.23 13.55
N VAL A 368 18.01 -20.42 14.83
CA VAL A 368 18.96 -20.21 15.92
C VAL A 368 19.36 -21.57 16.51
N ILE A 369 20.67 -21.87 16.49
CA ILE A 369 21.24 -22.97 17.27
C ILE A 369 21.44 -22.45 18.69
N GLN A 370 20.47 -22.69 19.57
CA GLN A 370 20.51 -22.23 20.96
C GLN A 370 20.57 -23.41 21.93
N PRO A 371 21.59 -23.49 22.81
CA PRO A 371 21.64 -24.51 23.85
C PRO A 371 20.66 -24.23 25.01
N GLN A 372 20.13 -23.00 25.11
CA GLN A 372 19.25 -22.52 26.18
C GLN A 372 17.99 -21.89 25.60
N LEU A 373 16.83 -22.35 26.03
CA LEU A 373 15.52 -21.81 25.68
C LEU A 373 15.12 -20.76 26.73
N ARG A 374 14.72 -19.57 26.26
CA ARG A 374 14.28 -18.45 27.09
C ARG A 374 12.87 -18.03 26.66
N SER A 375 11.97 -17.83 27.61
CA SER A 375 10.63 -17.31 27.33
C SER A 375 10.22 -16.28 28.36
N GLY A 376 9.77 -15.11 27.90
CA GLY A 376 9.08 -14.15 28.77
C GLY A 376 7.79 -14.76 29.31
N LEU A 377 7.44 -14.40 30.55
CA LEU A 377 6.23 -14.89 31.20
C LEU A 377 5.15 -13.82 31.17
N ALA A 378 4.03 -14.11 30.50
CA ALA A 378 2.85 -13.24 30.54
C ALA A 378 2.15 -13.39 31.90
N THR A 379 2.02 -12.29 32.63
CA THR A 379 1.26 -12.23 33.88
C THR A 379 -0.15 -11.72 33.60
N ASP A 380 -1.16 -12.56 33.76
CA ASP A 380 -2.56 -12.14 33.64
C ASP A 380 -2.96 -11.30 34.87
N SER A 381 -3.34 -10.04 34.64
CA SER A 381 -3.76 -9.13 35.72
C SER A 381 -5.04 -9.57 36.46
N ALA A 382 -5.82 -10.49 35.88
CA ALA A 382 -7.08 -10.96 36.44
C ALA A 382 -6.94 -12.18 37.38
N THR A 383 -5.83 -12.92 37.28
CA THR A 383 -5.58 -14.12 38.10
C THR A 383 -4.28 -13.97 38.89
N SER A 384 -4.28 -14.31 40.18
CA SER A 384 -3.05 -14.35 41.00
C SER A 384 -2.04 -15.42 40.59
N SER A 385 -2.29 -16.15 39.49
CA SER A 385 -1.45 -17.22 38.95
C SER A 385 -0.97 -16.91 37.52
N SER A 386 0.28 -17.27 37.23
CA SER A 386 0.78 -17.47 35.87
C SER A 386 0.99 -18.96 35.62
N SER A 387 0.70 -19.45 34.42
CA SER A 387 0.97 -20.85 34.06
C SER A 387 1.94 -20.92 32.90
N VAL A 388 2.82 -21.92 32.94
CA VAL A 388 3.83 -22.16 31.91
C VAL A 388 3.68 -23.57 31.39
N GLN A 389 3.75 -23.71 30.07
CA GLN A 389 3.68 -24.98 29.36
C GLN A 389 5.04 -25.29 28.73
N LEU A 390 5.54 -26.49 29.01
CA LEU A 390 6.71 -27.06 28.34
C LEU A 390 6.24 -28.15 27.38
N GLU A 391 6.60 -28.03 26.10
CA GLU A 391 6.20 -28.97 25.03
C GLU A 391 7.41 -29.35 24.17
N PHE A 392 7.47 -30.61 23.73
CA PHE A 392 8.49 -31.08 22.80
C PHE A 392 7.85 -31.88 21.64
N LEU A 393 8.05 -31.43 20.41
CA LEU A 393 7.49 -32.01 19.19
C LEU A 393 8.58 -32.77 18.41
N PRO A 394 8.51 -34.10 18.26
CA PRO A 394 9.50 -34.88 17.53
C PRO A 394 9.48 -34.60 16.02
N ALA A 395 10.63 -34.62 15.35
CA ALA A 395 10.71 -34.55 13.88
C ALA A 395 10.26 -35.86 13.24
N ARG A 396 9.70 -35.78 12.02
CA ARG A 396 9.17 -36.94 11.31
C ARG A 396 10.26 -38.00 11.06
N GLY A 397 10.05 -39.22 11.56
CA GLY A 397 10.99 -40.35 11.45
C GLY A 397 11.85 -40.63 12.69
N SER A 398 11.61 -39.95 13.81
CA SER A 398 12.34 -40.15 15.08
C SER A 398 11.67 -41.14 16.05
N GLU A 399 11.22 -42.30 15.57
CA GLU A 399 10.71 -43.38 16.44
C GLU A 399 11.90 -44.07 17.15
N GLY A 400 12.08 -43.80 18.44
CA GLY A 400 13.13 -44.38 19.27
C GLY A 400 12.88 -44.21 20.77
N ASP A 401 13.52 -45.05 21.58
CA ASP A 401 13.43 -45.02 23.05
C ASP A 401 14.37 -43.92 23.62
N TYR A 402 13.82 -42.75 23.95
CA TYR A 402 14.55 -41.57 24.44
C TYR A 402 13.86 -40.90 25.64
N GLN A 403 14.62 -40.13 26.42
CA GLN A 403 14.12 -39.24 27.46
C GLN A 403 14.43 -37.80 27.09
N VAL A 404 13.49 -36.89 27.36
CA VAL A 404 13.68 -35.44 27.26
C VAL A 404 14.09 -34.92 28.63
N VAL A 405 15.29 -34.36 28.73
CA VAL A 405 15.81 -33.74 29.95
C VAL A 405 15.72 -32.22 29.79
N TRP A 406 14.84 -31.61 30.57
CA TRP A 406 14.79 -30.17 30.79
C TRP A 406 15.77 -29.86 31.93
N SER A 407 17.00 -29.53 31.58
CA SER A 407 18.09 -29.27 32.53
C SER A 407 17.94 -27.88 33.16
N ASN A 408 17.98 -27.87 34.50
CA ASN A 408 17.92 -26.68 35.36
C ASN A 408 16.91 -25.58 34.92
N PRO A 409 15.61 -25.93 34.75
CA PRO A 409 14.56 -24.95 34.47
C PRO A 409 14.46 -23.97 35.64
N ARG A 410 14.58 -22.67 35.36
CA ARG A 410 14.66 -21.63 36.37
C ARG A 410 14.08 -20.30 35.88
N LEU A 411 13.61 -19.49 36.82
CA LEU A 411 13.20 -18.10 36.56
C LEU A 411 14.41 -17.18 36.68
N VAL A 412 14.66 -16.39 35.64
CA VAL A 412 15.76 -15.42 35.57
C VAL A 412 15.17 -14.04 35.35
N GLY A 413 15.46 -13.09 36.23
CA GLY A 413 15.01 -11.70 36.10
C GLY A 413 16.16 -10.75 36.40
N ALA A 414 16.20 -9.61 35.70
CA ALA A 414 17.24 -8.60 35.92
C ALA A 414 17.27 -8.15 37.39
N GLY A 415 18.42 -8.29 38.05
CA GLY A 415 18.64 -7.94 39.46
C GLY A 415 18.09 -8.95 40.49
N ARG A 416 17.62 -10.13 40.06
CA ARG A 416 17.13 -11.20 40.94
C ARG A 416 18.05 -12.43 40.86
N PRO A 417 18.23 -13.18 41.97
CA PRO A 417 18.91 -14.48 41.91
C PRO A 417 18.07 -15.47 41.08
N ASP A 418 18.74 -16.30 40.28
CA ASP A 418 18.12 -17.39 39.53
C ASP A 418 17.31 -18.29 40.47
N LEU A 419 16.02 -18.50 40.18
CA LEU A 419 15.13 -19.31 41.01
C LEU A 419 14.78 -20.62 40.29
N PRO A 420 15.38 -21.77 40.67
CA PRO A 420 15.05 -23.07 40.08
C PRO A 420 13.58 -23.42 40.30
N LEU A 421 12.92 -24.00 39.29
CA LEU A 421 11.51 -24.41 39.41
C LEU A 421 11.29 -25.43 40.55
N ALA A 422 12.32 -26.23 40.86
CA ALA A 422 12.32 -27.19 41.97
C ALA A 422 12.13 -26.53 43.36
N GLN A 423 12.49 -25.26 43.52
CA GLN A 423 12.49 -24.56 44.82
C GLN A 423 11.25 -23.68 45.04
N ILE A 424 10.41 -23.49 44.04
CA ILE A 424 9.28 -22.54 44.10
C ILE A 424 8.27 -22.95 45.17
N ARG A 425 8.00 -24.25 45.31
CA ARG A 425 7.03 -24.77 46.28
C ARG A 425 7.45 -24.52 47.72
N GLU A 426 8.72 -24.79 48.05
CA GLU A 426 9.29 -24.55 49.38
C GLU A 426 9.39 -23.05 49.69
N LEU A 427 9.88 -22.25 48.73
CA LEU A 427 10.04 -20.81 48.90
C LEU A 427 8.71 -20.10 49.20
N THR A 428 7.65 -20.46 48.48
CA THR A 428 6.33 -19.84 48.66
C THR A 428 5.70 -20.17 50.02
N ALA A 429 5.85 -21.40 50.49
CA ALA A 429 5.41 -21.79 51.84
C ALA A 429 6.16 -21.01 52.93
N ARG A 430 7.49 -20.90 52.83
CA ARG A 430 8.34 -20.19 53.80
C ARG A 430 8.02 -18.70 53.88
N ARG A 431 7.89 -18.02 52.74
CA ARG A 431 7.59 -16.58 52.67
C ARG A 431 6.20 -16.23 53.18
N THR A 432 5.24 -17.13 53.00
CA THR A 432 3.89 -16.97 53.55
C THR A 432 3.91 -16.94 55.08
N ALA A 433 4.68 -17.83 55.71
CA ALA A 433 4.82 -17.86 57.17
C ALA A 433 5.55 -16.61 57.71
N LEU A 434 6.62 -16.16 57.04
CA LEU A 434 7.37 -14.97 57.44
C LEU A 434 6.54 -13.68 57.35
N ARG A 435 5.71 -13.54 56.30
CA ARG A 435 4.80 -12.40 56.14
C ARG A 435 3.87 -12.25 57.35
N GLN A 436 3.31 -13.35 57.83
CA GLN A 436 2.42 -13.32 58.98
C GLN A 436 3.11 -12.78 60.24
N VAL A 437 4.36 -13.20 60.49
CA VAL A 437 5.18 -12.71 61.60
C VAL A 437 5.41 -11.20 61.53
N LEU A 438 5.72 -10.67 60.34
CA LEU A 438 5.97 -9.24 60.16
C LEU A 438 4.71 -8.39 60.32
N ILE A 439 3.56 -8.88 59.84
CA ILE A 439 2.25 -8.23 59.99
C ILE A 439 1.87 -8.14 61.47
N ASP A 440 2.05 -9.23 62.23
CA ASP A 440 1.65 -9.27 63.64
C ASP A 440 2.45 -8.28 64.51
N ALA A 441 3.71 -8.00 64.13
CA ALA A 441 4.62 -7.08 64.79
C ALA A 441 4.39 -5.58 64.49
N THR A 442 3.52 -5.22 63.52
CA THR A 442 3.32 -3.84 63.03
C THR A 442 3.20 -2.78 64.14
N GLN A 443 2.39 -3.04 65.17
CA GLN A 443 2.11 -2.10 66.25
C GLN A 443 3.28 -1.86 67.20
N GLN A 444 4.21 -2.81 67.29
CA GLN A 444 5.42 -2.72 68.12
C GLN A 444 6.61 -2.19 67.30
N ALA A 445 6.71 -2.58 66.03
CA ALA A 445 7.84 -2.24 65.16
C ALA A 445 7.85 -0.77 64.72
N LEU A 446 6.70 -0.20 64.37
CA LEU A 446 6.63 1.19 63.89
C LEU A 446 7.11 2.21 64.95
N PRO A 447 6.69 2.17 66.23
CA PRO A 447 7.27 3.03 67.27
C PRO A 447 8.79 2.92 67.41
N ALA A 448 9.36 1.71 67.27
CA ALA A 448 10.80 1.49 67.32
C ALA A 448 11.53 2.09 66.11
N VAL A 449 10.91 2.07 64.92
CA VAL A 449 11.43 2.75 63.71
C VAL A 449 11.46 4.27 63.90
N ALA A 450 10.43 4.87 64.51
CA ALA A 450 10.40 6.30 64.80
C ALA A 450 11.50 6.73 65.79
N GLU A 451 11.83 5.87 66.76
CA GLU A 451 12.93 6.11 67.69
C GLU A 451 14.29 6.00 66.99
N LEU A 452 14.43 5.06 66.04
CA LEU A 452 15.64 4.88 65.23
C LEU A 452 15.93 6.10 64.34
N GLU A 453 14.90 6.74 63.76
CA GLU A 453 15.04 7.94 62.93
C GLU A 453 15.63 9.15 63.70
N GLN A 454 15.35 9.24 65.00
CA GLN A 454 15.75 10.37 65.86
C GLN A 454 16.98 10.04 66.72
N ALA A 455 17.56 8.86 66.55
CA ALA A 455 18.63 8.37 67.41
C ALA A 455 19.96 9.08 67.13
N PRO A 456 20.79 9.35 68.16
CA PRO A 456 22.17 9.83 67.96
C PRO A 456 23.00 8.81 67.17
N GLU A 457 24.02 9.29 66.44
CA GLU A 457 24.99 8.44 65.73
C GLU A 457 25.51 7.30 66.63
N GLY A 458 25.41 6.06 66.17
CA GLY A 458 25.88 4.85 66.85
C GLY A 458 24.82 3.94 67.48
N THR A 459 23.54 4.33 67.50
CA THR A 459 22.44 3.46 67.96
C THR A 459 22.14 2.37 66.94
N THR A 460 22.16 1.09 67.33
CA THR A 460 21.93 -0.02 66.40
C THR A 460 20.49 -0.56 66.45
N VAL A 461 20.07 -1.23 65.38
CA VAL A 461 18.75 -1.88 65.29
C VAL A 461 18.60 -3.00 66.32
N ALA A 462 19.69 -3.68 66.69
CA ALA A 462 19.66 -4.71 67.73
C ALA A 462 19.37 -4.13 69.13
N ASP A 463 19.87 -2.93 69.42
CA ASP A 463 19.64 -2.23 70.70
C ASP A 463 18.16 -1.84 70.85
N LEU A 464 17.56 -1.30 69.78
CA LEU A 464 16.15 -0.90 69.77
C LEU A 464 15.19 -2.09 69.67
N ALA A 465 15.54 -3.16 68.95
CA ALA A 465 14.74 -4.37 68.89
C ALA A 465 14.58 -5.00 70.28
N SER A 466 15.67 -5.05 71.06
CA SER A 466 15.64 -5.55 72.45
C SER A 466 14.78 -4.67 73.37
N LYS A 467 14.80 -3.35 73.17
CA LYS A 467 14.00 -2.38 73.95
C LYS A 467 12.49 -2.52 73.70
N HIS A 468 12.10 -2.85 72.48
CA HIS A 468 10.70 -2.92 72.04
C HIS A 468 10.12 -4.35 71.97
N ASP A 469 10.83 -5.34 72.54
CA ASP A 469 10.45 -6.77 72.55
C ASP A 469 10.20 -7.36 71.14
N LEU A 470 11.08 -7.00 70.21
CA LEU A 470 11.04 -7.43 68.81
C LEU A 470 12.25 -8.28 68.46
N ALA A 471 12.07 -9.20 67.52
CA ALA A 471 13.19 -9.85 66.88
C ALA A 471 13.96 -8.82 66.02
N PRO A 472 15.32 -8.76 66.10
CA PRO A 472 16.11 -7.80 65.33
C PRO A 472 15.87 -7.85 63.82
N GLU A 473 15.63 -9.04 63.26
CA GLU A 473 15.27 -9.26 61.87
C GLU A 473 13.92 -8.64 61.47
N VAL A 474 12.96 -8.60 62.40
CA VAL A 474 11.64 -7.98 62.19
C VAL A 474 11.75 -6.46 62.22
N LEU A 475 12.48 -5.90 63.20
CA LEU A 475 12.71 -4.45 63.24
C LEU A 475 13.56 -3.99 62.06
N ALA A 476 14.51 -4.81 61.59
CA ALA A 476 15.31 -4.52 60.41
C ALA A 476 14.45 -4.43 59.14
N ALA A 477 13.54 -5.39 58.94
CA ALA A 477 12.61 -5.37 57.82
C ALA A 477 11.72 -4.11 57.85
N TRP A 478 11.19 -3.73 59.02
CA TRP A 478 10.40 -2.50 59.16
C TRP A 478 11.24 -1.23 58.96
N ALA A 479 12.44 -1.12 59.52
CA ALA A 479 13.33 0.04 59.34
C ALA A 479 13.81 0.20 57.88
N SER A 480 13.91 -0.89 57.14
CA SER A 480 14.35 -0.88 55.74
C SER A 480 13.34 -0.23 54.79
N LEU A 481 12.03 -0.30 55.08
CA LEU A 481 11.00 0.41 54.34
C LEU A 481 11.21 1.93 54.37
N PHE A 482 11.94 2.42 55.39
CA PHE A 482 12.22 3.83 55.63
C PHE A 482 13.66 4.23 55.27
N GLY A 483 14.49 3.29 54.80
CA GLY A 483 15.88 3.54 54.40
C GLY A 483 16.83 3.80 55.58
N LEU A 484 16.38 3.58 56.82
CA LEU A 484 17.11 3.92 58.05
C LEU A 484 18.24 2.95 58.41
N GLN A 485 18.49 1.93 57.58
CA GLN A 485 19.58 0.98 57.75
C GLN A 485 20.71 1.12 56.72
N SER A 486 20.55 1.95 55.69
CA SER A 486 21.50 2.01 54.57
C SER A 486 22.43 3.22 54.67
N THR A 487 23.70 3.00 54.95
CA THR A 487 24.78 3.98 54.74
C THR A 487 25.33 3.98 53.31
N ARG A 488 24.78 3.15 52.41
CA ARG A 488 25.23 3.05 51.02
C ARG A 488 24.64 4.19 50.19
N ARG A 489 25.50 4.90 49.45
CA ARG A 489 25.09 5.86 48.40
C ARG A 489 24.28 5.11 47.32
N PRO A 490 23.25 5.74 46.72
CA PRO A 490 22.55 5.15 45.58
C PRO A 490 23.52 4.85 44.43
N GLN A 491 23.43 3.65 43.84
CA GLN A 491 24.20 3.30 42.65
C GLN A 491 23.51 3.88 41.41
N LEU A 492 24.27 4.60 40.58
CA LEU A 492 23.76 5.30 39.40
C LEU A 492 24.46 4.79 38.13
N ASP A 493 23.70 4.58 37.06
CA ASP A 493 24.22 4.26 35.73
C ASP A 493 24.59 5.56 35.00
N LEU A 494 25.75 6.10 35.36
CA LEU A 494 26.23 7.39 34.88
C LEU A 494 26.43 7.42 33.36
N LEU A 495 26.02 8.52 32.74
CA LEU A 495 26.32 8.82 31.35
C LEU A 495 27.82 9.09 31.17
N THR A 496 28.49 8.33 30.29
CA THR A 496 29.96 8.37 30.12
C THR A 496 30.42 8.79 28.73
N ASN A 497 29.55 8.71 27.73
CA ASN A 497 29.87 9.04 26.33
C ASN A 497 29.71 10.55 26.10
N ALA A 498 30.83 11.27 26.02
CA ALA A 498 30.85 12.72 25.82
C ALA A 498 30.49 13.13 24.38
N ILE A 499 29.79 14.26 24.26
CA ILE A 499 29.47 14.96 23.02
C ILE A 499 30.16 16.33 23.10
N ASP A 500 31.19 16.54 22.29
CA ASP A 500 32.05 17.73 22.27
C ASP A 500 31.56 18.85 21.33
N GLY A 501 30.43 18.65 20.67
CA GLY A 501 29.67 19.63 19.90
C GLY A 501 28.40 19.02 19.31
N SER A 502 27.34 19.83 19.13
CA SER A 502 26.06 19.35 18.59
C SER A 502 25.45 20.32 17.57
N SER A 503 24.88 19.78 16.48
CA SER A 503 24.25 20.52 15.37
C SER A 503 25.05 21.73 14.85
N GLY A 504 26.38 21.58 14.76
CA GLY A 504 27.28 22.64 14.31
C GLY A 504 27.70 23.68 15.36
N TYR A 505 27.26 23.53 16.62
CA TYR A 505 27.62 24.41 17.74
C TYR A 505 28.62 23.75 18.69
N ALA A 506 29.86 24.22 18.71
CA ALA A 506 30.91 23.71 19.60
C ALA A 506 30.69 24.05 21.09
N PHE A 507 29.87 25.08 21.38
CA PHE A 507 29.51 25.49 22.75
C PHE A 507 28.26 24.78 23.30
N VAL A 508 27.69 23.84 22.54
CA VAL A 508 26.62 22.94 22.98
C VAL A 508 27.23 21.56 23.18
N GLN A 509 27.40 21.17 24.43
CA GLN A 509 28.11 19.96 24.83
C GLN A 509 27.26 19.11 25.78
N GLY A 510 27.62 17.86 26.00
CA GLY A 510 26.92 17.00 26.95
C GLY A 510 27.24 15.52 26.80
N TYR A 511 26.26 14.65 27.06
CA TYR A 511 26.44 13.20 27.02
C TYR A 511 25.29 12.51 26.24
N GLY A 512 25.57 11.40 25.55
CA GLY A 512 24.55 10.67 24.77
C GLY A 512 24.98 9.30 24.24
N SER A 513 24.15 8.64 23.43
CA SER A 513 24.37 7.25 23.00
C SER A 513 24.40 7.12 21.47
N GLY A 514 25.43 7.65 20.81
CA GLY A 514 25.74 7.42 19.38
C GLY A 514 24.74 7.97 18.35
N ASP A 515 23.45 7.73 18.53
CA ASP A 515 22.35 8.04 17.62
C ASP A 515 21.46 9.19 18.13
N THR A 516 21.48 9.53 19.44
CA THR A 516 20.76 10.68 20.02
C THR A 516 21.46 11.26 21.27
N PRO A 517 21.39 12.59 21.51
CA PRO A 517 21.89 13.21 22.74
C PRO A 517 20.95 12.95 23.93
N ALA A 518 21.48 12.57 25.09
CA ALA A 518 20.70 12.31 26.31
C ALA A 518 20.52 13.57 27.17
N ILE A 519 21.61 14.33 27.37
CA ILE A 519 21.61 15.64 28.05
C ILE A 519 22.60 16.57 27.36
N LEU A 520 22.21 17.83 27.17
CA LEU A 520 23.05 18.89 26.59
C LEU A 520 22.95 20.17 27.42
N ALA A 521 24.06 20.90 27.52
CA ALA A 521 24.13 22.25 28.09
C ALA A 521 24.80 23.21 27.10
N SER A 522 24.35 24.46 27.11
CA SER A 522 24.92 25.54 26.30
C SER A 522 25.77 26.42 27.20
N SER A 523 27.01 26.72 26.81
CA SER A 523 27.85 27.69 27.53
C SER A 523 27.75 29.11 26.95
N SER A 524 26.81 29.35 26.03
CA SER A 524 26.68 30.59 25.27
C SER A 524 25.48 31.44 25.70
N ASP A 525 25.59 32.75 25.50
CA ASP A 525 24.50 33.73 25.67
C ASP A 525 23.46 33.71 24.53
N MET A 526 23.54 32.74 23.61
CA MET A 526 22.71 32.68 22.41
C MET A 526 21.59 31.66 22.56
N PHE A 527 20.42 31.99 22.02
CA PHE A 527 19.40 31.00 21.71
C PHE A 527 19.87 30.16 20.52
N VAL A 528 19.80 28.84 20.65
CA VAL A 528 20.20 27.91 19.59
C VAL A 528 19.11 26.89 19.34
N ARG A 529 19.09 26.36 18.11
CA ARG A 529 18.11 25.35 17.69
C ARG A 529 18.78 24.01 17.49
N ILE A 530 18.35 23.03 18.28
CA ILE A 530 18.88 21.66 18.30
C ILE A 530 17.70 20.70 18.46
N PRO A 531 17.28 20.07 17.36
CA PRO A 531 15.94 20.20 16.73
C PRO A 531 14.89 21.17 17.35
N GLY A 532 14.81 21.31 18.68
CA GLY A 532 13.96 22.25 19.43
C GLY A 532 14.68 23.54 19.84
N LYS A 533 14.01 24.39 20.64
CA LYS A 533 14.53 25.69 21.10
C LYS A 533 15.30 25.53 22.42
N MET A 534 16.60 25.81 22.40
CA MET A 534 17.43 25.85 23.61
C MET A 534 17.71 27.29 24.04
N LYS A 535 17.50 27.59 25.32
CA LYS A 535 17.75 28.90 25.93
C LYS A 535 19.26 29.17 26.08
N PRO A 536 19.70 30.45 26.16
CA PRO A 536 21.02 30.83 26.63
C PRO A 536 21.32 30.19 27.98
N HIS A 537 22.51 29.60 28.14
CA HIS A 537 22.89 28.83 29.33
C HIS A 537 21.93 27.68 29.70
N GLY A 538 21.04 27.26 28.80
CA GLY A 538 20.01 26.25 29.09
C GLY A 538 20.59 24.84 29.27
N VAL A 539 19.81 23.98 29.91
CA VAL A 539 20.08 22.54 30.03
C VAL A 539 18.87 21.80 29.48
N VAL A 540 19.10 20.96 28.47
CA VAL A 540 18.04 20.18 27.82
C VAL A 540 18.34 18.69 27.91
N VAL A 541 17.29 17.88 28.00
CA VAL A 541 17.34 16.42 28.02
C VAL A 541 16.44 15.83 26.95
N HIS A 542 16.71 14.60 26.54
CA HIS A 542 15.84 13.85 25.64
C HIS A 542 15.73 12.40 26.12
N PRO A 543 14.52 11.90 26.45
CA PRO A 543 14.33 10.51 26.87
C PRO A 543 14.47 9.53 25.70
N SER A 544 14.61 8.25 26.01
CA SER A 544 14.53 7.15 25.03
C SER A 544 13.24 6.35 25.28
N PRO A 545 12.79 5.48 24.35
CA PRO A 545 11.54 4.74 24.56
C PRO A 545 11.58 3.80 25.78
N THR A 546 12.77 3.42 26.25
CA THR A 546 12.94 2.44 27.34
C THR A 546 13.70 2.97 28.56
N LEU A 547 14.32 4.16 28.49
CA LEU A 547 15.09 4.77 29.58
C LEU A 547 14.65 6.21 29.87
N ASN A 548 14.51 6.52 31.15
CA ASN A 548 14.44 7.87 31.70
C ASN A 548 15.83 8.53 31.70
N ILE A 549 15.88 9.85 31.52
CA ILE A 549 17.07 10.66 31.82
C ILE A 549 16.86 11.33 33.18
N ALA A 550 17.87 11.23 34.05
CA ALA A 550 17.80 11.76 35.40
C ALA A 550 18.99 12.67 35.72
N VAL A 551 18.70 13.71 36.50
CA VAL A 551 19.68 14.64 37.05
C VAL A 551 19.56 14.60 38.57
N GLY A 552 20.63 14.12 39.23
CA GLY A 552 20.68 13.94 40.68
C GLY A 552 21.59 14.95 41.38
N TRP A 553 21.13 15.50 42.50
CA TRP A 553 21.91 16.29 43.45
C TRP A 553 22.19 15.48 44.72
N LEU A 554 23.46 15.25 45.04
CA LEU A 554 23.89 14.52 46.23
C LEU A 554 24.06 15.50 47.41
N SER A 555 23.31 15.28 48.49
CA SER A 555 23.32 16.16 49.65
C SER A 555 24.66 16.11 50.39
N PRO A 556 25.39 17.24 50.52
CA PRO A 556 26.58 17.33 51.35
C PRO A 556 26.25 17.69 52.81
N ILE A 557 24.98 17.97 53.12
CA ILE A 557 24.53 18.52 54.41
C ILE A 557 23.48 17.64 55.10
N ALA A 558 23.37 17.81 56.41
CA ALA A 558 22.19 17.41 57.19
C ALA A 558 21.34 18.67 57.43
N GLY A 559 20.13 18.74 56.90
CA GLY A 559 19.34 19.98 56.96
C GLY A 559 17.96 19.92 56.31
N GLN A 560 17.31 21.07 56.19
CA GLN A 560 16.00 21.26 55.56
C GLN A 560 16.16 22.03 54.25
N LEU A 561 15.56 21.55 53.16
CA LEU A 561 15.63 22.17 51.84
C LEU A 561 14.25 22.63 51.35
N ASP A 562 14.21 23.80 50.70
CA ASP A 562 13.16 24.21 49.79
C ASP A 562 13.60 23.87 48.36
N ILE A 563 12.80 23.08 47.63
CA ILE A 563 13.14 22.54 46.30
C ILE A 563 12.22 23.15 45.25
N GLU A 564 12.79 23.59 44.13
CA GLU A 564 12.06 24.11 42.97
C GLU A 564 12.50 23.40 41.69
N SER A 565 11.55 23.00 40.84
CA SER A 565 11.80 22.44 39.52
C SER A 565 10.92 23.08 38.46
N ILE A 566 11.48 23.35 37.27
CA ILE A 566 10.73 23.78 36.10
C ILE A 566 11.06 22.83 34.94
N VAL A 567 10.04 22.26 34.32
CA VAL A 567 10.16 21.34 33.18
C VAL A 567 9.34 21.90 32.01
N THR A 568 9.96 22.09 30.85
CA THR A 568 9.30 22.68 29.66
C THR A 568 9.57 21.83 28.43
N HIS A 569 8.53 21.48 27.67
CA HIS A 569 8.70 20.82 26.37
C HIS A 569 9.28 21.82 25.36
N ALA A 570 10.56 21.63 25.02
CA ALA A 570 11.35 22.58 24.23
C ALA A 570 11.19 22.39 22.71
N HIS A 571 10.38 21.42 22.29
CA HIS A 571 10.10 21.11 20.88
C HIS A 571 8.58 21.11 20.57
N PRO A 572 7.85 22.22 20.73
CA PRO A 572 6.38 22.23 20.62
C PRO A 572 5.82 21.92 19.22
N GLU A 573 6.66 21.90 18.18
CA GLU A 573 6.26 21.66 16.79
C GLU A 573 6.00 20.17 16.47
N CYS A 574 6.47 19.25 17.32
CA CYS A 574 6.37 17.79 17.17
C CYS A 574 6.52 17.12 18.54
N GLY A 575 5.97 15.92 18.73
CA GLY A 575 6.06 15.17 20.00
C GLY A 575 4.84 15.32 20.91
N ASN A 576 4.60 14.32 21.77
CA ASN A 576 3.46 14.31 22.71
C ASN A 576 3.85 14.79 24.12
N GLY A 577 5.10 15.24 24.30
CA GLY A 577 5.64 15.76 25.56
C GLY A 577 6.20 14.65 26.45
N VAL A 578 6.58 15.00 27.67
CA VAL A 578 7.27 14.10 28.59
C VAL A 578 6.54 13.95 29.91
N VAL A 579 6.81 12.83 30.60
CA VAL A 579 6.48 12.66 32.02
C VAL A 579 7.70 13.05 32.85
N TRP A 580 7.49 13.68 34.01
CA TRP A 580 8.58 14.06 34.91
C TRP A 580 8.25 13.75 36.37
N SER A 581 9.27 13.52 37.19
CA SER A 581 9.14 13.36 38.65
C SER A 581 10.33 13.92 39.41
N VAL A 582 10.10 14.34 40.66
CA VAL A 582 11.14 14.71 41.62
C VAL A 582 11.14 13.70 42.75
N GLU A 583 12.31 13.15 43.09
CA GLU A 583 12.46 12.06 44.05
C GLU A 583 13.57 12.35 45.07
N LEU A 584 13.36 11.97 46.33
CA LEU A 584 14.39 11.82 47.35
C LEU A 584 14.79 10.35 47.46
N ARG A 585 16.09 10.05 47.37
CA ARG A 585 16.63 8.70 47.46
C ARG A 585 17.57 8.58 48.67
N ARG A 586 17.26 7.65 49.57
CA ARG A 586 18.08 7.30 50.73
C ARG A 586 18.44 5.83 50.67
N GLY A 587 19.68 5.54 50.26
CA GLY A 587 20.09 4.18 49.90
C GLY A 587 19.22 3.62 48.78
N ASN A 588 18.53 2.51 49.05
CA ASN A 588 17.63 1.86 48.09
C ASN A 588 16.17 2.35 48.18
N VAL A 589 15.85 3.24 49.12
CA VAL A 589 14.50 3.77 49.29
C VAL A 589 14.32 5.03 48.46
N ARG A 590 13.23 5.08 47.69
CA ARG A 590 12.84 6.21 46.85
C ARG A 590 11.54 6.80 47.38
N ARG A 591 11.52 8.11 47.58
CA ARG A 591 10.33 8.88 47.94
C ARG A 591 10.05 9.88 46.82
N GLN A 592 8.92 9.72 46.14
CA GLN A 592 8.47 10.67 45.14
C GLN A 592 7.89 11.92 45.82
N LEU A 593 8.47 13.08 45.54
CA LEU A 593 8.06 14.38 46.07
C LEU A 593 7.07 15.09 45.12
N ALA A 594 7.23 14.88 43.82
CA ALA A 594 6.35 15.44 42.79
C ALA A 594 6.34 14.59 41.52
N ALA A 595 5.29 14.74 40.71
CA ALA A 595 5.17 14.17 39.38
C ALA A 595 4.31 15.08 38.49
N GLY A 596 4.51 15.02 37.19
CA GLY A 596 3.68 15.74 36.23
C GLY A 596 3.90 15.33 34.79
N VAL A 597 3.15 15.97 33.90
CA VAL A 597 3.29 15.86 32.45
C VAL A 597 3.61 17.24 31.91
N ALA A 598 4.69 17.36 31.15
CA ALA A 598 5.05 18.58 30.43
C ALA A 598 4.70 18.39 28.96
N HIS A 599 3.76 19.19 28.46
CA HIS A 599 3.32 19.16 27.07
C HIS A 599 3.04 20.58 26.58
N GLY A 600 3.44 20.89 25.35
CA GLY A 600 3.41 22.25 24.82
C GLY A 600 4.50 23.14 25.42
N ASP A 601 4.66 24.34 24.88
CA ASP A 601 5.71 25.29 25.28
C ASP A 601 5.48 25.95 26.67
N ALA A 602 4.45 25.52 27.40
CA ALA A 602 4.09 26.01 28.72
C ALA A 602 4.97 25.38 29.82
N PRO A 603 5.76 26.17 30.57
CA PRO A 603 6.58 25.65 31.66
C PRO A 603 5.75 25.05 32.80
N GLN A 604 6.11 23.84 33.24
CA GLN A 604 5.56 23.20 34.44
C GLN A 604 6.47 23.48 35.63
N ALA A 605 6.06 24.39 36.50
CA ALA A 605 6.81 24.75 37.70
C ALA A 605 6.24 24.07 38.95
N TRP A 606 7.11 23.52 39.79
CA TRP A 606 6.77 22.96 41.10
C TRP A 606 7.73 23.47 42.17
N SER A 607 7.19 23.69 43.37
CA SER A 607 7.95 24.03 44.58
C SER A 607 7.45 23.20 45.75
N SER A 608 8.35 22.73 46.60
CA SER A 608 7.99 21.98 47.81
C SER A 608 7.13 22.83 48.75
N THR A 609 5.96 22.31 49.16
CA THR A 609 5.05 22.99 50.09
C THR A 609 5.50 22.92 51.55
N GLU A 610 6.24 21.87 51.90
CA GLU A 610 6.88 21.69 53.19
C GLU A 610 8.39 21.46 52.99
N PRO A 611 9.23 21.87 53.95
CA PRO A 611 10.67 21.64 53.87
C PRO A 611 11.00 20.15 53.80
N VAL A 612 11.93 19.80 52.92
CA VAL A 612 12.40 18.43 52.72
C VAL A 612 13.63 18.20 53.57
N SER A 613 13.54 17.29 54.54
CA SER A 613 14.67 16.92 55.39
C SER A 613 15.63 15.98 54.67
N VAL A 614 16.92 16.33 54.65
CA VAL A 614 17.99 15.56 54.01
C VAL A 614 19.13 15.27 54.99
N LEU A 615 19.81 14.14 54.75
CA LEU A 615 21.04 13.73 55.42
C LEU A 615 22.21 13.71 54.41
N PRO A 616 23.48 13.79 54.88
CA PRO A 616 24.63 13.63 54.00
C PRO A 616 24.57 12.30 53.26
N GLY A 617 24.65 12.35 51.93
CA GLY A 617 24.54 11.18 51.06
C GLY A 617 23.14 10.83 50.56
N ASP A 618 22.10 11.56 50.97
CA ASP A 618 20.79 11.53 50.31
C ASP A 618 20.90 12.11 48.90
N LEU A 619 20.17 11.56 47.93
CA LEU A 619 20.17 12.01 46.53
C LEU A 619 18.79 12.55 46.15
N ILE A 620 18.71 13.82 45.76
CA ILE A 620 17.50 14.43 45.20
C ILE A 620 17.58 14.36 43.67
N SER A 621 16.63 13.74 42.98
CA SER A 621 16.67 13.54 41.52
C SER A 621 15.46 14.14 40.81
N LEU A 622 15.70 14.79 39.67
CA LEU A 622 14.68 15.15 38.68
C LEU A 622 14.77 14.17 37.50
N LEU A 623 13.69 13.45 37.21
CA LEU A 623 13.61 12.45 36.16
C LEU A 623 12.71 12.94 35.02
N VAL A 624 13.08 12.64 33.78
CA VAL A 624 12.30 12.92 32.56
C VAL A 624 12.23 11.65 31.72
N GLY A 625 11.01 11.23 31.37
CA GLY A 625 10.72 9.98 30.67
C GLY A 625 9.78 10.14 29.48
N PRO A 626 9.70 9.12 28.59
CA PRO A 626 8.83 9.12 27.43
C PRO A 626 7.36 9.03 27.86
N ARG A 627 6.48 9.76 27.18
CA ARG A 627 5.04 9.69 27.44
C ARG A 627 4.40 8.61 26.57
N ASP A 628 3.78 7.61 27.20
CA ASP A 628 3.09 6.51 26.53
C ASP A 628 4.01 5.71 25.55
N GLY A 629 5.31 5.65 25.85
CA GLY A 629 6.32 5.00 25.01
C GLY A 629 6.75 5.82 23.78
N ASN A 630 6.16 7.01 23.58
CA ASN A 630 6.57 7.97 22.56
C ASN A 630 7.71 8.85 23.08
N HIS A 631 8.71 9.04 22.23
CA HIS A 631 9.92 9.83 22.49
C HIS A 631 10.30 10.67 21.25
N SER A 632 9.44 10.71 20.23
CA SER A 632 9.74 11.38 18.98
C SER A 632 9.61 12.88 19.17
N CYS A 633 10.72 13.62 18.97
CA CYS A 633 10.78 15.06 19.15
C CYS A 633 10.57 15.54 20.60
N ASP A 634 10.96 14.79 21.63
CA ASP A 634 10.69 15.14 23.05
C ASP A 634 11.86 15.84 23.76
N LEU A 635 12.48 16.81 23.09
CA LEU A 635 13.50 17.65 23.72
C LEU A 635 12.88 18.50 24.84
N THR A 636 13.45 18.44 26.03
CA THR A 636 12.87 19.05 27.24
C THR A 636 13.89 19.95 27.93
N ASP A 637 13.53 21.20 28.21
CA ASP A 637 14.31 22.17 29.00
C ASP A 637 14.02 22.00 30.49
N ILE A 638 15.07 21.91 31.30
CA ILE A 638 14.97 21.68 32.76
C ILE A 638 15.69 22.77 33.56
N GLU A 639 15.04 23.23 34.64
CA GLU A 639 15.64 24.03 35.69
C GLU A 639 15.42 23.37 37.04
N PHE A 640 16.46 23.33 37.88
CA PHE A 640 16.38 22.69 39.19
C PHE A 640 17.17 23.46 40.25
N ARG A 641 16.52 23.79 41.38
CA ARG A 641 17.08 24.63 42.44
C ARG A 641 16.80 24.04 43.81
N LEU A 642 17.79 24.07 44.69
CA LEU A 642 17.68 23.63 46.08
C LEU A 642 18.21 24.74 46.99
N ASN A 643 17.42 25.14 47.98
CA ASN A 643 17.76 26.20 48.92
C ASN A 643 17.75 25.68 50.35
N GLU A 644 18.85 25.83 51.07
CA GLU A 644 18.94 25.48 52.49
C GLU A 644 18.15 26.47 53.36
N ARG A 645 17.26 25.95 54.19
CA ARG A 645 16.39 26.77 55.05
C ARG A 645 17.05 27.10 56.39
N ASP A 646 17.73 26.13 56.99
CA ASP A 646 18.37 26.22 58.30
C ASP A 646 19.91 26.10 58.12
N GLY A 647 20.67 27.19 58.27
CA GLY A 647 22.13 27.19 58.05
C GLY A 647 22.69 28.47 57.43
N GLU A 648 23.76 28.35 56.64
CA GLU A 648 24.45 29.46 55.95
C GLU A 648 23.66 30.02 54.74
N ARG A 649 22.45 29.51 54.46
CA ARG A 649 21.59 29.83 53.31
C ARG A 649 22.28 29.51 51.97
N LEU A 650 22.86 28.32 51.88
CA LEU A 650 23.42 27.84 50.62
C LEU A 650 22.30 27.57 49.60
N SER A 651 22.61 27.79 48.32
CA SER A 651 21.72 27.56 47.19
C SER A 651 22.46 26.85 46.07
N TRP A 652 21.85 25.81 45.53
CA TRP A 652 22.33 25.04 44.38
C TRP A 652 21.41 25.28 43.19
N ASN A 653 21.99 25.50 42.01
CA ASN A 653 21.25 25.79 40.79
C ASN A 653 21.88 25.05 39.62
N LEU A 654 21.14 24.07 39.11
CA LEU A 654 21.60 23.16 38.06
C LEU A 654 22.20 23.90 36.86
N THR A 655 21.42 24.82 36.30
CA THR A 655 21.76 25.58 35.11
C THR A 655 23.04 26.39 35.33
N ARG A 656 23.20 27.01 36.51
CA ARG A 656 24.38 27.80 36.84
C ARG A 656 25.63 26.94 37.05
N ASP A 657 25.48 25.80 37.71
CA ASP A 657 26.61 24.93 38.06
C ASP A 657 27.17 24.21 36.83
N ILE A 658 26.34 23.91 35.82
CA ILE A 658 26.70 23.00 34.71
C ILE A 658 26.89 23.71 33.36
N SER A 659 26.11 24.76 33.06
CA SER A 659 26.18 25.45 31.75
C SER A 659 27.59 25.91 31.33
N PRO A 660 28.51 26.34 32.23
CA PRO A 660 29.83 26.76 31.80
C PRO A 660 30.70 25.63 31.24
N ASN A 661 30.54 24.39 31.73
CA ASN A 661 31.30 23.22 31.29
C ASN A 661 30.70 21.89 31.80
N ILE A 662 29.68 21.37 31.14
CA ILE A 662 29.06 20.07 31.49
C ILE A 662 30.04 18.88 31.38
N LEU A 663 31.12 19.02 30.62
CA LEU A 663 32.13 17.98 30.43
C LEU A 663 33.24 18.02 31.51
N ALA A 664 33.10 18.82 32.56
CA ALA A 664 34.04 18.83 33.69
C ALA A 664 34.12 17.49 34.44
N GLY A 665 33.06 16.67 34.34
CA GLY A 665 32.97 15.33 34.90
C GLY A 665 31.53 14.87 35.08
N ASN A 666 31.34 13.58 35.32
CA ASN A 666 30.08 13.00 35.77
C ASN A 666 30.41 11.87 36.78
N PRO A 667 30.27 12.07 38.10
CA PRO A 667 29.64 13.22 38.76
C PRO A 667 30.33 14.56 38.52
N HIS A 668 29.53 15.63 38.50
CA HIS A 668 29.92 17.00 38.20
C HIS A 668 30.01 17.85 39.49
N PRO A 669 31.04 18.72 39.63
CA PRO A 669 31.19 19.56 40.81
C PRO A 669 30.13 20.67 40.88
N ASP A 670 29.84 21.19 42.08
CA ASP A 670 29.03 22.41 42.26
C ASP A 670 29.90 23.68 42.41
N GLN A 671 29.26 24.86 42.45
CA GLN A 671 29.91 26.14 42.72
C GLN A 671 30.49 26.29 44.15
N HIS A 672 30.17 25.37 45.08
CA HIS A 672 30.60 25.42 46.48
C HIS A 672 31.81 24.54 46.77
N GLY A 673 32.33 23.84 45.76
CA GLY A 673 33.54 23.01 45.85
C GLY A 673 33.29 21.55 46.20
N ASN A 674 32.04 21.09 46.19
CA ASN A 674 31.72 19.67 46.31
C ASN A 674 31.95 19.00 44.95
N LEU A 675 32.85 18.01 44.90
CA LEU A 675 33.32 17.42 43.64
C LEU A 675 32.31 16.49 42.96
N ASP A 676 31.33 15.99 43.71
CA ASP A 676 30.36 14.98 43.29
C ASP A 676 28.90 15.43 43.52
N ALA A 677 28.65 16.74 43.48
CA ALA A 677 27.35 17.32 43.79
C ALA A 677 26.25 16.94 42.79
N TRP A 678 26.55 16.98 41.49
CA TRP A 678 25.58 16.71 40.42
C TRP A 678 25.91 15.40 39.70
N SER A 679 24.92 14.63 39.26
CA SER A 679 25.12 13.40 38.49
C SER A 679 24.08 13.27 37.38
N PHE A 680 24.51 12.86 36.19
CA PHE A 680 23.66 12.63 35.02
C PHE A 680 23.63 11.14 34.71
N TYR A 681 22.45 10.54 34.71
CA TYR A 681 22.34 9.09 34.59
C TYR A 681 21.06 8.68 33.88
N THR A 682 21.05 7.43 33.41
CA THR A 682 19.87 6.80 32.81
C THR A 682 19.32 5.74 33.73
N GLU A 683 18.02 5.49 33.69
CA GLU A 683 17.42 4.30 34.29
C GLU A 683 16.21 3.81 33.49
N PRO A 684 15.88 2.51 33.50
CA PRO A 684 14.71 1.99 32.81
C PRO A 684 13.41 2.71 33.19
N VAL A 685 12.51 2.93 32.22
CA VAL A 685 11.20 3.57 32.46
C VAL A 685 10.41 2.81 33.54
N ASP A 686 10.51 1.48 33.54
CA ASP A 686 9.89 0.59 34.53
C ASP A 686 10.67 0.46 35.85
N ALA A 687 11.78 1.18 36.04
CA ALA A 687 12.54 1.12 37.30
C ALA A 687 11.69 1.55 38.51
N ASN A 688 10.71 2.43 38.29
CA ASN A 688 9.73 2.84 39.29
C ASN A 688 8.75 1.73 39.70
N ALA A 689 8.59 0.66 38.90
CA ALA A 689 7.80 -0.50 39.27
C ALA A 689 8.54 -1.46 40.22
N ARG A 690 9.85 -1.28 40.43
CA ARG A 690 10.71 -2.23 41.19
C ARG A 690 11.38 -1.65 42.43
N ALA A 691 11.36 -0.35 42.65
CA ALA A 691 11.78 0.24 43.93
C ALA A 691 10.61 0.21 44.94
N SER A 692 10.90 -0.04 46.22
CA SER A 692 9.91 0.06 47.31
C SER A 692 9.51 1.52 47.53
N VAL A 693 8.68 2.05 46.63
CA VAL A 693 8.07 3.37 46.76
C VAL A 693 6.89 3.22 47.70
N ILE A 694 6.92 3.92 48.83
CA ILE A 694 5.75 4.01 49.70
C ILE A 694 4.70 4.84 48.94
N PRO A 695 3.49 4.29 48.66
CA PRO A 695 2.49 5.02 47.88
C PRO A 695 2.05 6.29 48.60
N VAL A 696 2.04 7.40 47.86
CA VAL A 696 1.60 8.71 48.36
C VAL A 696 0.12 8.65 48.74
N GLY A 697 -0.21 9.12 49.93
CA GLY A 697 -1.53 9.06 50.56
C GLY A 697 -1.81 7.79 51.36
N SER A 698 -0.91 6.80 51.37
CA SER A 698 -1.11 5.53 52.09
C SER A 698 -1.00 5.70 53.62
N LEU A 699 -1.58 4.76 54.37
CA LEU A 699 -1.48 4.72 55.84
C LEU A 699 -0.02 4.69 56.32
N LEU A 700 0.90 4.05 55.59
CA LEU A 700 2.32 4.03 55.95
C LEU A 700 2.98 5.41 55.77
N GLU A 701 2.64 6.14 54.71
CA GLU A 701 3.11 7.52 54.51
C GLU A 701 2.50 8.49 55.54
N GLN A 702 1.18 8.37 55.79
CA GLN A 702 0.49 9.15 56.81
C GLN A 702 1.12 8.93 58.19
N TRP A 703 1.46 7.67 58.52
CA TRP A 703 2.16 7.33 59.76
C TRP A 703 3.54 8.00 59.85
N TRP A 704 4.30 7.98 58.74
CA TRP A 704 5.63 8.60 58.68
C TRP A 704 5.56 10.11 58.95
N ASN A 705 4.64 10.81 58.27
CA ASN A 705 4.54 12.27 58.34
C ASN A 705 3.84 12.77 59.61
N GLU A 706 2.96 11.98 60.23
CA GLU A 706 2.27 12.34 61.47
C GLU A 706 3.28 12.56 62.60
N ARG A 707 3.06 13.53 63.49
CA ARG A 707 3.96 13.85 64.62
C ARG A 707 3.32 13.58 65.98
N ASP A 708 1.99 13.45 66.04
CA ASP A 708 1.28 13.09 67.25
C ASP A 708 1.38 11.58 67.54
N ALA A 709 1.88 11.23 68.74
CA ALA A 709 2.12 9.84 69.14
C ALA A 709 0.82 9.01 69.24
N THR A 710 -0.31 9.64 69.58
CA THR A 710 -1.61 8.96 69.70
C THR A 710 -2.15 8.61 68.32
N ARG A 711 -2.06 9.56 67.37
CA ARG A 711 -2.46 9.34 65.97
C ARG A 711 -1.56 8.32 65.28
N ARG A 712 -0.25 8.36 65.50
CA ARG A 712 0.68 7.32 64.99
C ARG A 712 0.26 5.91 65.43
N SER A 713 -0.15 5.74 66.69
CA SER A 713 -0.64 4.44 67.18
C SER A 713 -1.94 3.98 66.49
N GLN A 714 -2.88 4.90 66.27
CA GLN A 714 -4.12 4.62 65.53
C GLN A 714 -3.86 4.22 64.08
N ILE A 715 -2.96 4.91 63.39
CA ILE A 715 -2.59 4.59 62.00
C ILE A 715 -1.88 3.23 61.93
N ALA A 716 -0.98 2.92 62.87
CA ALA A 716 -0.33 1.61 62.94
C ALA A 716 -1.34 0.45 63.15
N GLN A 717 -2.41 0.68 63.91
CA GLN A 717 -3.49 -0.29 64.07
C GLN A 717 -4.31 -0.46 62.78
N ALA A 718 -4.63 0.63 62.09
CA ALA A 718 -5.32 0.58 60.81
C ALA A 718 -4.48 -0.16 59.74
N LEU A 719 -3.17 0.09 59.70
CA LEU A 719 -2.24 -0.59 58.80
C LEU A 719 -2.18 -2.09 59.07
N LYS A 720 -2.12 -2.51 60.35
CA LYS A 720 -2.16 -3.93 60.71
C LYS A 720 -3.44 -4.61 60.20
N GLY A 721 -4.61 -3.97 60.37
CA GLY A 721 -5.88 -4.49 59.87
C GLY A 721 -5.91 -4.61 58.34
N LEU A 722 -5.41 -3.60 57.63
CA LEU A 722 -5.30 -3.63 56.17
C LEU A 722 -4.44 -4.80 55.67
N LEU A 723 -3.32 -5.09 56.34
CA LEU A 723 -2.41 -6.18 55.96
C LEU A 723 -2.96 -7.56 56.32
N GLN A 724 -3.70 -7.70 57.43
CA GLN A 724 -4.30 -8.96 57.88
C GLN A 724 -5.55 -9.34 57.08
N ASP A 725 -6.48 -8.39 56.88
CA ASP A 725 -7.79 -8.65 56.29
C ASP A 725 -7.80 -8.46 54.76
N GLY A 726 -6.77 -7.81 54.23
CA GLY A 726 -6.65 -7.44 52.81
C GLY A 726 -7.51 -6.23 52.42
N PRO A 727 -7.30 -5.69 51.19
CA PRO A 727 -8.04 -4.53 50.73
C PRO A 727 -9.52 -4.87 50.45
N SER A 728 -10.43 -4.12 51.08
CA SER A 728 -11.87 -4.12 50.77
C SER A 728 -12.24 -3.10 49.69
N ALA A 729 -13.48 -3.13 49.18
CA ALA A 729 -13.98 -2.15 48.22
C ALA A 729 -13.96 -0.68 48.72
N ALA A 730 -13.85 -0.45 50.03
CA ALA A 730 -13.76 0.88 50.63
C ALA A 730 -12.31 1.38 50.83
N THR A 731 -11.31 0.58 50.46
CA THR A 731 -9.87 0.90 50.64
C THR A 731 -9.42 1.93 49.61
N SER A 732 -8.62 2.91 50.04
CA SER A 732 -8.09 3.93 49.12
C SER A 732 -7.17 3.29 48.05
N PRO A 733 -7.03 3.87 46.86
CA PRO A 733 -6.10 3.36 45.84
C PRO A 733 -4.66 3.23 46.35
N ALA A 734 -4.21 4.20 47.17
CA ALA A 734 -2.87 4.20 47.76
C ALA A 734 -2.68 3.07 48.80
N ASP A 735 -3.71 2.81 49.61
CA ASP A 735 -3.70 1.71 50.59
C ASP A 735 -3.82 0.35 49.93
N LYS A 736 -4.57 0.24 48.83
CA LYS A 736 -4.61 -0.97 48.01
C LYS A 736 -3.23 -1.27 47.43
N GLN A 737 -2.58 -0.27 46.84
CA GLN A 737 -1.21 -0.40 46.31
C GLN A 737 -0.21 -0.76 47.42
N LEU A 738 -0.35 -0.20 48.62
CA LEU A 738 0.49 -0.53 49.77
C LEU A 738 0.26 -1.96 50.25
N ALA A 739 -1.00 -2.41 50.32
CA ALA A 739 -1.35 -3.77 50.70
C ALA A 739 -0.80 -4.77 49.67
N ASP A 740 -0.94 -4.49 48.38
CA ASP A 740 -0.40 -5.31 47.29
C ASP A 740 1.15 -5.39 47.39
N LEU A 741 1.83 -4.28 47.71
CA LEU A 741 3.29 -4.22 47.89
C LEU A 741 3.78 -5.07 49.06
N LEU A 742 3.14 -4.98 50.23
CA LEU A 742 3.58 -5.65 51.45
C LEU A 742 3.08 -7.09 51.57
N ASN A 743 1.93 -7.42 50.98
CA ASN A 743 1.41 -8.79 50.97
C ASN A 743 1.98 -9.66 49.85
N SER A 744 2.66 -9.09 48.86
CA SER A 744 3.32 -9.86 47.79
C SER A 744 4.42 -10.80 48.31
N LEU A 745 4.44 -12.04 47.82
CA LEU A 745 5.52 -13.00 48.09
C LEU A 745 6.86 -12.60 47.45
N GLY A 746 6.85 -11.65 46.52
CA GLY A 746 8.03 -11.03 45.94
C GLY A 746 8.50 -9.76 46.67
N SER A 747 7.84 -9.36 47.76
CA SER A 747 8.11 -8.08 48.43
C SER A 747 9.55 -8.00 48.98
N PRO A 748 10.28 -6.89 48.72
CA PRO A 748 11.59 -6.63 49.35
C PRO A 748 11.54 -6.68 50.88
N TRP A 749 10.37 -6.36 51.47
CA TRP A 749 10.12 -6.44 52.90
C TRP A 749 10.39 -7.85 53.49
N LEU A 750 9.98 -8.90 52.77
CA LEU A 750 10.23 -10.30 53.17
C LEU A 750 11.69 -10.69 52.95
N GLY A 751 12.27 -10.30 51.82
CA GLY A 751 13.67 -10.62 51.50
C GLY A 751 14.69 -10.02 52.48
N ILE A 752 14.41 -8.81 52.99
CA ILE A 752 15.26 -8.14 54.00
C ILE A 752 15.15 -8.85 55.35
N ALA A 753 13.94 -9.26 55.77
CA ALA A 753 13.77 -10.10 56.96
C ALA A 753 14.54 -11.43 56.83
N GLU A 754 14.49 -12.06 55.65
CA GLU A 754 15.22 -13.31 55.38
C GLU A 754 16.74 -13.12 55.47
N THR A 755 17.25 -12.05 54.87
CA THR A 755 18.68 -11.73 54.86
C THR A 755 19.17 -11.39 56.26
N ALA A 756 18.43 -10.56 57.00
CA ALA A 756 18.77 -10.19 58.37
C ALA A 756 18.78 -11.42 59.30
N ALA A 757 17.82 -12.33 59.15
CA ALA A 757 17.81 -13.58 59.90
C ALA A 757 19.03 -14.47 59.59
N GLN A 758 19.43 -14.56 58.32
CA GLN A 758 20.63 -15.30 57.90
C GLN A 758 21.93 -14.69 58.45
N GLU A 759 22.10 -13.37 58.35
CA GLU A 759 23.27 -12.66 58.88
C GLU A 759 23.41 -12.81 60.41
N LEU A 760 22.28 -12.89 61.10
CA LEU A 760 22.21 -13.12 62.55
C LEU A 760 22.27 -14.61 62.93
N GLY A 761 22.35 -15.52 61.96
CA GLY A 761 22.42 -16.97 62.18
C GLY A 761 21.17 -17.57 62.83
N ARG A 762 19.99 -16.99 62.59
CA ARG A 762 18.72 -17.44 63.17
C ARG A 762 17.91 -18.25 62.17
N GLU A 763 17.25 -19.30 62.67
CA GLU A 763 16.28 -20.07 61.89
C GLU A 763 15.01 -19.24 61.64
N LEU A 764 14.60 -19.18 60.38
CA LEU A 764 13.33 -18.57 59.98
C LEU A 764 12.16 -19.48 60.37
N PRO A 765 10.94 -18.94 60.55
CA PRO A 765 9.76 -19.73 60.89
C PRO A 765 9.56 -20.87 59.88
N SER A 766 9.52 -22.12 60.37
CA SER A 766 9.25 -23.28 59.53
C SER A 766 7.75 -23.41 59.24
N PRO A 767 7.36 -23.77 58.01
CA PRO A 767 5.97 -24.14 57.73
C PRO A 767 5.52 -25.29 58.64
N THR A 768 4.33 -25.18 59.24
CA THR A 768 3.73 -26.31 59.96
C THR A 768 3.51 -27.47 58.98
N GLY A 769 3.86 -28.69 59.36
CA GLY A 769 4.04 -29.86 58.46
C GLY A 769 2.89 -30.25 57.51
N ASP A 770 1.70 -29.66 57.63
CA ASP A 770 0.59 -29.85 56.68
C ASP A 770 0.65 -28.87 55.48
N SER A 771 1.38 -27.75 55.57
CA SER A 771 1.27 -26.65 54.58
C SER A 771 2.02 -26.88 53.27
N GLU A 772 3.04 -27.75 53.21
CA GLU A 772 3.71 -28.10 51.94
C GLU A 772 2.80 -28.91 50.99
N SER A 773 1.81 -29.61 51.54
CA SER A 773 0.85 -30.40 50.76
C SER A 773 -0.30 -29.56 50.19
N GLU A 774 -0.57 -28.39 50.77
CA GLU A 774 -1.72 -27.53 50.43
C GLU A 774 -1.41 -26.42 49.41
N THR A 775 -0.14 -26.16 49.05
CA THR A 775 0.19 -25.10 48.08
C THR A 775 -0.12 -25.52 46.63
N ALA A 776 -0.83 -24.67 45.88
CA ALA A 776 -1.11 -24.88 44.44
C ALA A 776 0.06 -24.48 43.50
N TRP A 777 1.19 -24.03 44.06
CA TRP A 777 2.32 -23.44 43.33
C TRP A 777 3.48 -24.43 43.11
N GLY A 778 4.11 -24.36 41.93
CA GLY A 778 5.23 -25.20 41.54
C GLY A 778 4.86 -26.66 41.21
N LEU A 779 5.84 -27.45 40.80
CA LEU A 779 5.70 -28.91 40.67
C LEU A 779 6.11 -29.62 41.98
N PRO A 780 5.55 -30.80 42.28
CA PRO A 780 6.03 -31.65 43.37
C PRO A 780 7.53 -31.95 43.28
N SER A 781 8.22 -31.99 44.43
CA SER A 781 9.67 -32.17 44.50
C SER A 781 10.16 -33.54 43.99
N ASP A 782 9.28 -34.55 43.93
CA ASP A 782 9.56 -35.88 43.39
C ASP A 782 9.55 -35.93 41.85
N ARG A 783 9.13 -34.85 41.17
CA ARG A 783 9.24 -34.68 39.70
C ARG A 783 10.61 -34.17 39.26
N PHE A 784 11.43 -33.68 40.18
CA PHE A 784 12.79 -33.19 39.92
C PHE A 784 13.81 -34.17 40.48
N GLY A 785 14.82 -34.51 39.68
CA GLY A 785 15.78 -35.56 40.02
C GLY A 785 15.15 -36.96 39.99
N SER A 786 15.71 -37.87 39.20
CA SER A 786 15.16 -39.22 39.04
C SER A 786 15.63 -40.19 40.14
N ARG A 787 14.72 -41.09 40.56
CA ARG A 787 14.97 -42.31 41.39
C ARG A 787 15.71 -43.43 40.64
N SER A 788 16.21 -43.15 39.45
CA SER A 788 16.84 -44.08 38.52
C SER A 788 17.93 -43.30 37.77
N ALA A 789 19.15 -43.30 38.31
CA ALA A 789 20.30 -42.66 37.68
C ALA A 789 20.56 -43.24 36.28
N ALA A 790 20.15 -42.51 35.25
CA ALA A 790 20.87 -42.46 33.99
C ALA A 790 21.92 -41.35 34.16
N ASP A 791 23.18 -41.66 33.86
CA ASP A 791 24.35 -40.85 34.18
C ASP A 791 24.19 -39.34 33.86
N GLY A 792 24.15 -38.49 34.90
CA GLY A 792 24.40 -37.04 34.79
C GLY A 792 23.29 -36.05 35.12
N ALA A 793 22.08 -36.48 35.51
CA ALA A 793 20.97 -35.55 35.85
C ALA A 793 21.15 -34.91 37.25
N SER A 794 20.95 -33.60 37.34
CA SER A 794 21.04 -32.81 38.58
C SER A 794 19.73 -32.83 39.40
N ALA A 795 19.78 -32.44 40.67
CA ALA A 795 18.60 -32.33 41.54
C ALA A 795 17.56 -31.30 41.04
N ASN A 796 17.94 -30.41 40.12
CA ASN A 796 17.04 -29.43 39.52
C ASN A 796 16.50 -29.87 38.15
N ASP A 797 16.93 -31.00 37.60
CA ASP A 797 16.54 -31.42 36.24
C ASP A 797 15.16 -32.07 36.25
N LEU A 798 14.34 -31.69 35.26
CA LEU A 798 13.03 -32.28 35.00
C LEU A 798 13.17 -33.29 33.83
N VAL A 799 12.97 -34.57 34.12
CA VAL A 799 13.11 -35.67 33.15
C VAL A 799 11.73 -36.16 32.74
N VAL A 800 11.52 -36.31 31.43
CA VAL A 800 10.24 -36.73 30.82
C VAL A 800 10.49 -37.91 29.89
N ASP A 801 9.76 -39.01 30.11
CA ASP A 801 9.83 -40.21 29.27
C ASP A 801 9.14 -40.00 27.92
N ALA A 802 9.60 -40.65 26.86
CA ALA A 802 9.06 -40.51 25.50
C ALA A 802 7.54 -40.71 25.38
N GLU A 803 6.94 -41.57 26.22
CA GLU A 803 5.50 -41.83 26.24
C GLU A 803 4.69 -40.62 26.78
N ASP A 804 5.32 -39.79 27.61
CA ASP A 804 4.71 -38.61 28.23
C ASP A 804 5.02 -37.31 27.48
N VAL A 805 5.91 -37.34 26.47
CA VAL A 805 6.32 -36.18 25.64
C VAL A 805 5.16 -35.59 24.84
N ALA A 806 4.13 -36.40 24.53
CA ALA A 806 2.97 -35.96 23.75
C ALA A 806 2.04 -34.98 24.51
N ASN A 807 2.23 -34.79 25.81
CA ASN A 807 1.40 -33.90 26.63
C ASN A 807 2.21 -32.70 27.16
N PRO A 808 1.70 -31.46 27.03
CA PRO A 808 2.37 -30.29 27.58
C PRO A 808 2.41 -30.34 29.12
N ILE A 809 3.57 -30.06 29.71
CA ILE A 809 3.75 -30.00 31.16
C ILE A 809 3.34 -28.61 31.64
N VAL A 810 2.24 -28.54 32.39
CA VAL A 810 1.71 -27.28 32.94
C VAL A 810 2.27 -27.02 34.34
N ILE A 811 2.83 -25.84 34.57
CA ILE A 811 3.43 -25.40 35.83
C ILE A 811 2.76 -24.11 36.29
N ASN A 812 2.14 -24.11 37.47
CA ASN A 812 1.54 -22.93 38.08
C ASN A 812 2.56 -22.16 38.91
N LEU A 813 2.70 -20.86 38.66
CA LEU A 813 3.63 -19.95 39.30
C LEU A 813 2.84 -18.79 39.93
N PRO A 814 3.21 -18.31 41.13
CA PRO A 814 2.66 -17.07 41.65
C PRO A 814 2.95 -15.94 40.66
N ALA A 815 1.94 -15.17 40.28
CA ALA A 815 2.09 -14.10 39.29
C ALA A 815 3.19 -13.10 39.72
N GLU A 816 3.38 -12.89 41.02
CA GLU A 816 4.37 -11.96 41.56
C GLU A 816 5.82 -12.46 41.42
N LEU A 817 6.04 -13.78 41.41
CA LEU A 817 7.36 -14.39 41.18
C LEU A 817 7.67 -14.50 39.68
N ALA A 818 6.65 -14.67 38.84
CA ALA A 818 6.77 -14.74 37.39
C ALA A 818 6.95 -13.36 36.74
N ALA A 819 6.40 -12.29 37.34
CA ALA A 819 6.44 -10.93 36.81
C ALA A 819 7.88 -10.44 36.53
N GLY A 820 8.15 -10.10 35.26
CA GLY A 820 9.43 -9.57 34.82
C GLY A 820 10.59 -10.58 34.82
N CYS A 821 10.27 -11.87 34.91
CA CYS A 821 11.21 -12.98 34.78
C CYS A 821 11.04 -13.67 33.42
N GLU A 822 12.14 -14.21 32.90
CA GLU A 822 12.16 -15.20 31.82
C GLU A 822 12.25 -16.60 32.43
N LEU A 823 11.51 -17.56 31.87
CA LEU A 823 11.85 -18.96 32.09
C LEU A 823 13.06 -19.31 31.24
N VAL A 824 14.12 -19.81 31.87
CA VAL A 824 15.32 -20.29 31.21
C VAL A 824 15.47 -21.79 31.46
N VAL A 825 15.63 -22.56 30.37
CA VAL A 825 15.78 -24.02 30.45
C VAL A 825 16.72 -24.53 29.36
N GLU A 826 17.49 -25.57 29.65
CA GLU A 826 18.27 -26.31 28.65
C GLU A 826 17.55 -27.60 28.28
N VAL A 827 17.47 -27.95 27.00
CA VAL A 827 16.82 -29.19 26.56
C VAL A 827 17.85 -30.14 25.99
N ARG A 828 17.87 -31.38 26.49
CA ARG A 828 18.75 -32.44 26.00
C ARG A 828 17.95 -33.73 25.79
N LEU A 829 18.36 -34.51 24.81
CA LEU A 829 17.81 -35.85 24.55
C LEU A 829 18.80 -36.91 25.02
N VAL A 830 18.33 -37.88 25.80
CA VAL A 830 19.13 -39.00 26.30
C VAL A 830 18.54 -40.31 25.76
N SER A 831 19.35 -41.14 25.09
CA SER A 831 18.89 -42.44 24.57
C SER A 831 18.83 -43.49 25.67
N ASN A 832 17.75 -44.30 25.71
CA ASN A 832 17.58 -45.38 26.69
C ASN A 832 18.40 -46.66 26.39
N GLN A 833 19.14 -46.70 25.28
CA GLN A 833 19.92 -47.87 24.88
C GLN A 833 21.22 -48.04 25.69
N GLY A 834 21.05 -48.49 26.93
CA GLY A 834 22.11 -49.03 27.78
C GLY A 834 21.59 -49.97 28.87
N ARG A 835 20.29 -50.27 28.88
CA ARG A 835 19.62 -50.86 30.05
C ARG A 835 19.41 -52.37 30.05
N ASP A 836 19.83 -53.07 29.00
CA ASP A 836 19.61 -54.51 28.90
C ASP A 836 20.90 -55.26 28.56
N ARG A 837 21.67 -55.59 29.60
CA ARG A 837 22.66 -56.70 29.63
C ARG A 837 23.16 -56.93 31.04
N GLY A 838 22.37 -57.68 31.80
CA GLY A 838 22.80 -58.24 33.08
C GLY A 838 21.67 -58.99 33.75
N ASP A 839 21.41 -60.21 33.28
CA ASP A 839 21.11 -61.40 34.11
C ASP A 839 20.58 -62.54 33.23
N ASP A 840 21.49 -63.35 32.67
CA ASP A 840 21.35 -64.80 32.48
C ASP A 840 22.50 -65.33 31.59
N GLU A 841 23.61 -65.76 32.20
CA GLU A 841 24.16 -67.10 31.94
C GLU A 841 25.32 -67.42 32.89
N GLN A 842 24.97 -68.18 33.91
CA GLN A 842 25.89 -68.87 34.78
C GLN A 842 26.32 -70.18 34.10
N SER A 843 27.48 -70.25 33.43
CA SER A 843 28.19 -71.53 33.23
C SER A 843 29.58 -71.40 32.59
N ARG A 844 30.56 -71.88 33.36
CA ARG A 844 31.86 -72.49 32.97
C ARG A 844 33.13 -71.62 32.95
N ARG A 845 33.74 -71.65 34.14
CA ARG A 845 35.11 -72.16 34.43
C ARG A 845 36.33 -71.26 34.15
N SER A 846 37.09 -71.14 35.24
CA SER A 846 38.57 -71.11 35.39
C SER A 846 39.32 -69.77 35.23
N SER A 847 39.61 -69.17 36.39
CA SER A 847 40.88 -68.59 36.88
C SER A 847 42.21 -69.08 36.25
N PRO A 848 43.37 -68.46 36.57
CA PRO A 848 43.62 -67.09 37.08
C PRO A 848 44.84 -66.37 36.44
N ASP A 849 45.11 -65.14 36.89
CA ASP A 849 46.41 -64.61 37.33
C ASP A 849 46.89 -63.24 36.78
N ALA A 850 47.13 -62.37 37.77
CA ALA A 850 48.34 -61.57 38.01
C ALA A 850 48.51 -60.15 37.41
N ASN A 851 48.44 -59.19 38.35
CA ASN A 851 49.44 -58.18 38.72
C ASN A 851 49.84 -56.99 37.81
N GLY A 852 49.92 -55.82 38.47
CA GLY A 852 50.97 -54.82 38.27
C GLY A 852 50.50 -53.51 37.62
N GLN A 853 49.94 -52.56 38.37
CA GLN A 853 50.65 -51.43 39.00
C GLN A 853 51.69 -50.68 38.15
N ALA A 854 51.38 -49.39 37.95
CA ALA A 854 52.17 -48.23 38.36
C ALA A 854 53.16 -47.54 37.38
N ARG A 855 52.78 -46.28 37.11
CA ARG A 855 53.53 -45.01 37.36
C ARG A 855 54.38 -44.37 36.25
N LEU A 856 53.97 -43.12 35.97
CA LEU A 856 54.74 -41.86 35.98
C LEU A 856 55.96 -41.73 35.06
N SER A 857 55.98 -40.70 34.21
CA SER A 857 56.63 -39.42 34.53
C SER A 857 56.61 -38.38 33.39
N SER A 858 56.56 -37.14 33.84
CA SER A 858 56.67 -35.79 33.29
C SER A 858 57.63 -35.46 32.13
N VAL A 859 57.16 -34.59 31.20
CA VAL A 859 57.58 -33.17 30.85
C VAL A 859 59.10 -32.91 30.74
N PRO A 860 59.66 -32.16 29.73
CA PRO A 860 59.30 -30.76 29.41
C PRO A 860 59.44 -30.22 27.96
N GLU A 861 59.04 -28.94 27.88
CA GLU A 861 58.96 -27.90 26.84
C GLU A 861 60.16 -27.66 25.89
N GLY A 862 59.89 -26.96 24.77
CA GLY A 862 60.88 -26.20 23.99
C GLY A 862 60.35 -25.66 22.65
N SER A 863 60.38 -24.34 22.47
CA SER A 863 59.92 -23.51 21.35
C SER A 863 60.95 -23.29 20.22
N ALA A 864 60.49 -22.89 19.02
CA ALA A 864 61.15 -22.02 18.00
C ALA A 864 60.41 -22.18 16.64
N GLU A 865 59.71 -21.16 16.12
CA GLU A 865 60.15 -20.07 15.19
C GLU A 865 60.09 -20.41 13.69
N ALA A 866 59.72 -19.36 12.92
CA ALA A 866 59.21 -19.34 11.55
C ALA A 866 60.27 -19.48 10.45
N VAL A 867 59.84 -19.61 9.19
CA VAL A 867 60.32 -18.85 8.00
C VAL A 867 59.46 -19.19 6.75
N GLU A 868 59.15 -18.13 5.99
CA GLU A 868 58.40 -18.06 4.72
C GLU A 868 59.07 -18.77 3.53
N THR A 869 58.28 -19.08 2.47
CA THR A 869 58.66 -18.76 1.08
C THR A 869 57.44 -18.62 0.15
N GLN A 870 57.60 -17.70 -0.81
CA GLN A 870 56.69 -17.08 -1.78
C GLN A 870 56.18 -17.99 -2.94
N GLY A 871 55.08 -17.52 -3.59
CA GLY A 871 54.31 -18.14 -4.70
C GLY A 871 55.00 -18.22 -6.09
N PRO A 872 54.34 -17.95 -7.26
CA PRO A 872 52.92 -17.65 -7.56
C PRO A 872 52.34 -18.48 -8.75
N GLY A 873 51.08 -18.27 -9.16
CA GLY A 873 50.62 -18.73 -10.50
C GLY A 873 49.12 -18.89 -10.74
N GLN A 874 48.51 -17.82 -11.26
CA GLN A 874 47.22 -17.68 -11.96
C GLN A 874 46.72 -18.89 -12.81
N ALA A 875 45.39 -19.09 -12.84
CA ALA A 875 44.50 -18.80 -13.99
C ALA A 875 43.38 -19.83 -14.27
N ARG A 876 42.18 -19.26 -14.52
CA ARG A 876 41.11 -19.66 -15.47
C ARG A 876 39.99 -20.60 -15.02
N GLU A 877 38.86 -19.95 -14.74
CA GLU A 877 37.50 -20.45 -14.89
C GLU A 877 36.92 -20.21 -16.31
N THR A 878 35.76 -20.83 -16.52
CA THR A 878 34.67 -20.61 -17.50
C THR A 878 34.58 -21.58 -18.70
N PRO A 879 33.38 -21.78 -19.30
CA PRO A 879 32.18 -22.34 -18.67
C PRO A 879 31.48 -23.39 -19.57
N GLY A 880 30.69 -24.30 -18.99
CA GLY A 880 29.91 -25.30 -19.73
C GLY A 880 28.43 -24.91 -19.85
N GLN A 881 27.98 -24.68 -21.09
CA GLN A 881 26.58 -24.65 -21.50
C GLN A 881 25.94 -26.06 -21.55
N ALA A 882 24.60 -26.07 -21.46
CA ALA A 882 23.65 -26.95 -22.14
C ALA A 882 22.81 -27.95 -21.31
N ARG A 883 21.57 -27.53 -21.01
CA ARG A 883 20.29 -27.98 -21.60
C ARG A 883 19.89 -29.49 -21.58
N VAL A 884 18.67 -29.70 -21.06
CA VAL A 884 17.62 -30.72 -21.36
C VAL A 884 17.80 -32.17 -20.87
N THR A 885 16.89 -32.65 -20.00
CA THR A 885 15.82 -33.64 -20.31
C THR A 885 15.36 -34.41 -19.07
N SER A 886 14.05 -34.59 -19.01
CA SER A 886 13.31 -35.44 -18.07
C SER A 886 13.49 -36.93 -18.38
N ARG A 887 13.56 -37.78 -17.34
CA ARG A 887 12.73 -38.99 -17.13
C ARG A 887 13.35 -39.97 -16.11
N GLY A 888 12.52 -40.30 -15.11
CA GLY A 888 12.22 -41.65 -14.63
C GLY A 888 13.32 -42.71 -14.52
N GLY A 889 13.61 -43.09 -13.28
CA GLY A 889 14.31 -44.32 -12.94
C GLY A 889 14.11 -44.71 -11.48
N ARG A 890 13.08 -45.51 -11.21
CA ARG A 890 12.96 -46.32 -9.98
C ARG A 890 14.15 -47.29 -9.94
N ALA A 891 14.89 -47.33 -8.84
CA ALA A 891 15.77 -48.44 -8.51
C ALA A 891 15.70 -48.70 -7.00
N GLU A 892 15.02 -49.78 -6.64
CA GLU A 892 15.21 -50.49 -5.37
C GLU A 892 16.61 -51.11 -5.35
N GLY A 893 17.27 -51.06 -4.19
CA GLY A 893 18.55 -51.70 -3.94
C GLY A 893 18.78 -51.85 -2.44
N ASP A 894 18.47 -53.04 -1.93
CA ASP A 894 18.63 -53.45 -0.54
C ASP A 894 20.09 -53.73 -0.14
N ALA A 895 20.36 -53.45 1.14
CA ALA A 895 21.33 -54.06 2.06
C ALA A 895 22.85 -53.79 1.93
N ALA A 896 23.42 -53.07 2.92
CA ALA A 896 24.14 -53.69 4.05
C ALA A 896 24.91 -52.67 4.93
N GLY A 897 24.48 -52.53 6.19
CA GLY A 897 25.35 -52.64 7.38
C GLY A 897 26.47 -51.62 7.62
N SER A 898 26.11 -50.37 7.95
CA SER A 898 26.90 -49.50 8.83
C SER A 898 25.93 -48.62 9.61
N GLY A 899 25.43 -49.15 10.73
CA GLY A 899 24.49 -48.46 11.61
C GLY A 899 25.09 -47.16 12.12
N THR A 900 24.70 -46.06 11.48
CA THR A 900 25.05 -44.70 11.90
C THR A 900 23.83 -44.16 12.62
N ILE A 901 23.99 -43.89 13.91
CA ILE A 901 22.96 -43.42 14.83
C ILE A 901 22.29 -42.17 14.22
N GLY A 902 21.01 -42.29 13.86
CA GLY A 902 20.20 -41.16 13.41
C GLY A 902 20.08 -40.14 14.54
N GLY A 903 20.48 -38.90 14.28
CA GLY A 903 20.26 -37.80 15.22
C GLY A 903 18.77 -37.56 15.37
N ILE A 904 18.25 -37.72 16.58
CA ILE A 904 16.87 -37.35 16.91
C ILE A 904 16.81 -35.82 16.93
N ALA A 905 15.96 -35.24 16.08
CA ALA A 905 15.67 -33.82 16.03
C ALA A 905 14.21 -33.59 16.44
N GLY A 906 13.92 -32.47 17.09
CA GLY A 906 12.57 -32.08 17.51
C GLY A 906 12.53 -30.61 17.92
N GLN A 907 11.33 -30.04 17.97
CA GLN A 907 11.08 -28.66 18.37
C GLN A 907 10.68 -28.61 19.83
N ALA A 908 11.48 -27.96 20.68
CA ALA A 908 11.07 -27.61 22.03
C ALA A 908 10.34 -26.26 22.03
N ARG A 909 9.25 -26.14 22.80
CA ARG A 909 8.48 -24.91 22.99
C ARG A 909 8.28 -24.65 24.48
N VAL A 910 8.36 -23.37 24.84
CA VAL A 910 7.89 -22.83 26.12
C VAL A 910 6.83 -21.81 25.79
N SER A 911 5.66 -21.91 26.40
CA SER A 911 4.56 -20.96 26.20
C SER A 911 3.84 -20.66 27.51
N SER A 912 3.19 -19.50 27.58
CA SER A 912 2.21 -19.15 28.61
C SER A 912 0.84 -19.05 27.94
N PRO A 913 -0.22 -19.72 28.44
CA PRO A 913 -1.51 -19.72 27.78
C PRO A 913 -2.21 -18.35 27.89
N PRO A 914 -3.01 -17.95 26.88
CA PRO A 914 -4.18 -17.11 27.07
C PRO A 914 -5.48 -17.90 26.86
N ALA A 915 -6.60 -17.33 27.30
CA ALA A 915 -7.97 -17.78 27.02
C ALA A 915 -8.31 -17.77 25.51
N PRO A 916 -9.51 -18.24 25.10
CA PRO A 916 -9.70 -19.23 24.04
C PRO A 916 -9.16 -18.87 22.64
N VAL A 917 -8.24 -19.71 22.15
CA VAL A 917 -7.96 -20.26 20.80
C VAL A 917 -8.07 -19.39 19.52
N LEU A 918 -8.78 -18.26 19.47
CA LEU A 918 -9.08 -17.60 18.20
C LEU A 918 -8.23 -16.37 17.84
N THR A 919 -7.39 -15.83 18.74
CA THR A 919 -6.81 -14.48 18.50
C THR A 919 -5.28 -14.35 18.49
N GLN A 920 -4.46 -15.38 18.76
CA GLN A 920 -3.00 -15.20 18.74
C GLN A 920 -2.25 -16.44 18.20
N LEU A 921 -2.28 -16.61 16.87
CA LEU A 921 -1.32 -17.46 16.18
C LEU A 921 -0.08 -16.64 15.84
N THR A 922 0.89 -16.64 16.74
CA THR A 922 2.23 -16.11 16.46
C THR A 922 3.10 -17.26 15.95
N PRO A 923 3.79 -17.13 14.81
CA PRO A 923 4.73 -18.14 14.34
C PRO A 923 5.80 -18.44 15.39
N GLY A 924 6.05 -19.72 15.67
CA GLY A 924 7.14 -20.14 16.54
C GLY A 924 8.44 -20.32 15.76
N LEU A 925 9.52 -19.64 16.17
CA LEU A 925 10.85 -19.79 15.56
C LEU A 925 11.33 -21.26 15.68
N PRO A 926 11.87 -21.88 14.61
CA PRO A 926 12.39 -23.24 14.71
C PRO A 926 13.77 -23.21 15.37
N LEU A 927 13.89 -23.96 16.47
CA LEU A 927 15.13 -24.15 17.20
C LEU A 927 15.69 -25.53 16.89
N ILE A 928 16.98 -25.60 16.52
CA ILE A 928 17.67 -26.87 16.26
C ILE A 928 18.53 -27.23 17.47
N VAL A 929 18.15 -28.31 18.15
CA VAL A 929 18.92 -28.89 19.27
C VAL A 929 19.94 -29.88 18.70
N ALA A 930 21.23 -29.59 18.88
CA ALA A 930 22.30 -30.54 18.52
C ALA A 930 22.38 -31.69 19.54
N GLY A 931 22.37 -32.93 19.06
CA GLY A 931 22.55 -34.12 19.90
C GLY A 931 23.89 -34.10 20.63
N GLY A 932 23.89 -34.34 21.94
CA GLY A 932 25.03 -34.20 22.85
C GLY A 932 26.19 -35.19 22.67
N THR A 933 26.37 -35.80 21.51
CA THR A 933 27.59 -36.54 21.18
C THR A 933 28.41 -35.68 20.21
N GLY A 934 29.71 -35.52 20.46
CA GLY A 934 30.61 -34.54 19.81
C GLY A 934 30.82 -34.63 18.29
N ALA A 935 29.83 -35.04 17.50
CA ALA A 935 29.85 -35.07 16.05
C ALA A 935 29.35 -33.73 15.47
N ARG A 936 30.27 -32.83 15.11
CA ARG A 936 30.01 -31.54 14.42
C ARG A 936 29.26 -31.68 13.06
N GLY A 937 28.92 -32.88 12.60
CA GLY A 937 28.34 -33.14 11.27
C GLY A 937 26.80 -33.25 11.20
N THR A 938 26.09 -33.44 12.31
CA THR A 938 24.63 -33.68 12.30
C THR A 938 23.80 -32.39 12.33
N GLY A 939 24.28 -31.33 12.99
CA GLY A 939 23.61 -30.02 13.04
C GLY A 939 23.52 -29.30 11.68
N ALA A 940 24.47 -29.55 10.77
CA ALA A 940 24.48 -28.98 9.42
C ALA A 940 23.37 -29.54 8.51
N ARG A 941 22.92 -30.79 8.72
CA ARG A 941 21.83 -31.36 7.91
C ARG A 941 20.45 -30.87 8.36
N GLY A 942 20.27 -30.62 9.66
CA GLY A 942 19.01 -30.06 10.20
C GLY A 942 18.79 -28.61 9.79
N THR A 943 19.86 -27.80 9.74
CA THR A 943 19.84 -26.40 9.30
C THR A 943 19.46 -26.28 7.83
N SER A 944 20.11 -27.04 6.94
CA SER A 944 19.80 -27.00 5.50
C SER A 944 18.37 -27.45 5.15
N ALA A 945 17.76 -28.34 5.94
CA ALA A 945 16.37 -28.76 5.74
C ALA A 945 15.36 -27.65 6.08
N TRP A 946 15.65 -26.80 7.07
CA TRP A 946 14.83 -25.64 7.41
C TRP A 946 15.03 -24.48 6.43
N GLU A 947 16.28 -24.24 6.01
CA GLU A 947 16.60 -23.25 4.97
C GLU A 947 15.81 -23.51 3.68
N ALA A 948 15.82 -24.74 3.20
CA ALA A 948 15.05 -25.12 2.01
C ALA A 948 13.55 -24.87 2.18
N ARG A 949 12.99 -25.14 3.37
CA ARG A 949 11.57 -24.87 3.66
C ARG A 949 11.24 -23.38 3.74
N PHE A 950 12.14 -22.57 4.28
CA PHE A 950 11.97 -21.11 4.28
C PHE A 950 12.03 -20.55 2.86
N ASP A 951 12.92 -21.07 2.03
CA ASP A 951 13.00 -20.68 0.62
C ASP A 951 11.74 -21.10 -0.14
N ASP A 952 11.23 -22.30 0.09
CA ASP A 952 9.95 -22.76 -0.45
C ASP A 952 8.79 -21.86 0.00
N PHE A 953 8.71 -21.53 1.30
CA PHE A 953 7.68 -20.62 1.81
C PHE A 953 7.78 -19.21 1.22
N ARG A 954 8.97 -18.61 1.12
CA ARG A 954 9.14 -17.28 0.49
C ARG A 954 8.76 -17.29 -0.99
N ARG A 955 9.04 -18.39 -1.68
CA ARG A 955 8.68 -18.56 -3.10
C ARG A 955 7.17 -18.64 -3.29
N ASP A 956 6.50 -19.39 -2.43
CA ASP A 956 5.08 -19.73 -2.54
C ASP A 956 4.18 -18.64 -1.92
N PHE A 957 4.69 -17.94 -0.89
CA PHE A 957 4.02 -16.85 -0.16
C PHE A 957 4.95 -15.63 0.02
N PRO A 958 5.31 -14.93 -1.08
CA PRO A 958 6.21 -13.77 -1.05
C PRO A 958 5.67 -12.66 -0.15
N ALA A 959 6.55 -12.03 0.64
CA ALA A 959 6.17 -10.94 1.55
C ALA A 959 5.70 -9.69 0.80
N GLY A 960 6.32 -9.41 -0.35
CA GLY A 960 5.88 -8.41 -1.33
C GLY A 960 5.74 -9.02 -2.72
N LEU A 961 4.62 -8.73 -3.38
CA LEU A 961 4.34 -9.10 -4.78
C LEU A 961 5.01 -8.13 -5.76
N CYS A 962 5.04 -6.85 -5.41
CA CYS A 962 5.58 -5.77 -6.23
C CYS A 962 6.07 -4.62 -5.35
N TYR A 963 7.03 -3.84 -5.85
CA TYR A 963 7.45 -2.59 -5.22
C TYR A 963 6.49 -1.46 -5.64
N THR A 964 5.76 -0.87 -4.68
CA THR A 964 4.69 0.11 -4.96
C THR A 964 5.17 1.55 -5.06
N GLN A 965 6.40 1.87 -4.64
CA GLN A 965 6.99 3.20 -4.80
C GLN A 965 7.70 3.34 -6.15
N ILE A 966 7.01 3.02 -7.25
CA ILE A 966 7.52 3.27 -8.61
C ILE A 966 7.40 4.77 -8.93
N VAL A 967 8.03 5.60 -8.12
CA VAL A 967 8.15 7.05 -8.33
C VAL A 967 9.63 7.32 -8.58
N PRO A 968 10.01 8.26 -9.47
CA PRO A 968 11.38 8.73 -9.51
C PRO A 968 11.80 9.09 -8.08
N VAL A 969 12.79 8.37 -7.55
CA VAL A 969 13.23 8.56 -6.17
C VAL A 969 13.86 9.95 -6.08
N ASP A 970 13.06 10.92 -5.63
CA ASP A 970 13.40 12.34 -5.47
C ASP A 970 14.34 12.58 -4.28
N GLU A 971 15.13 11.57 -3.92
CA GLU A 971 16.30 11.74 -3.10
C GLU A 971 17.39 12.30 -4.01
N VAL A 972 17.99 13.43 -3.60
CA VAL A 972 18.89 14.31 -4.37
C VAL A 972 20.11 13.58 -4.97
N VAL A 973 20.28 12.28 -4.71
CA VAL A 973 21.42 11.46 -5.10
C VAL A 973 21.00 10.00 -5.38
N THR A 974 19.98 9.69 -6.19
CA THR A 974 19.63 8.28 -6.53
C THR A 974 20.00 7.89 -7.96
N LEU A 975 20.78 6.81 -8.13
CA LEU A 975 21.15 6.27 -9.46
C LEU A 975 20.03 5.45 -10.12
N ALA A 976 19.08 4.93 -9.33
CA ALA A 976 17.96 4.13 -9.85
C ALA A 976 16.67 4.98 -9.81
N LEU A 977 16.18 5.37 -11.00
CA LEU A 977 14.93 6.12 -11.14
C LEU A 977 13.70 5.23 -10.98
N PHE A 978 13.76 3.99 -11.47
CA PHE A 978 12.68 3.01 -11.37
C PHE A 978 13.24 1.66 -10.88
N HIS A 979 12.57 1.07 -9.89
CA HIS A 979 12.90 -0.26 -9.36
C HIS A 979 11.79 -1.26 -9.72
N ARG A 980 12.16 -2.33 -10.43
CA ARG A 980 11.25 -3.41 -10.82
C ARG A 980 11.51 -4.65 -9.99
N GLU A 981 10.50 -5.12 -9.27
CA GLU A 981 10.55 -6.39 -8.53
C GLU A 981 9.14 -7.00 -8.45
N ASP A 982 8.71 -7.62 -9.55
CA ASP A 982 7.35 -8.13 -9.77
C ASP A 982 7.32 -9.61 -10.21
N ASP A 983 8.44 -10.33 -10.05
CA ASP A 983 8.58 -11.74 -10.44
C ASP A 983 7.56 -12.66 -9.76
N ALA A 984 7.24 -12.36 -8.49
CA ALA A 984 6.31 -13.16 -7.71
C ALA A 984 4.85 -12.92 -8.14
N LEU A 985 4.51 -11.67 -8.48
CA LEU A 985 3.26 -11.30 -9.12
C LEU A 985 3.09 -12.04 -10.46
N ALA A 986 4.09 -11.96 -11.33
CA ALA A 986 4.06 -12.60 -12.64
C ALA A 986 3.91 -14.14 -12.56
N ARG A 987 4.57 -14.76 -11.58
CA ARG A 987 4.56 -16.23 -11.41
C ARG A 987 3.21 -16.78 -10.96
N TRP A 988 2.60 -16.16 -9.95
CA TRP A 988 1.46 -16.74 -9.25
C TRP A 988 0.13 -16.05 -9.56
N PHE A 989 0.16 -14.78 -9.95
CA PHE A 989 -1.05 -13.97 -10.05
C PHE A 989 -1.48 -13.75 -11.50
N LEU A 990 -0.54 -13.43 -12.38
CA LEU A 990 -0.83 -13.03 -13.76
C LEU A 990 -1.05 -14.24 -14.68
N THR A 991 -1.92 -14.03 -15.68
CA THR A 991 -1.99 -14.84 -16.88
C THR A 991 -0.81 -14.54 -17.81
N ASP A 992 -0.58 -15.41 -18.80
CA ASP A 992 0.52 -15.22 -19.75
C ASP A 992 0.32 -13.95 -20.61
N GLU A 993 -0.94 -13.53 -20.85
CA GLU A 993 -1.29 -12.28 -21.54
C GLU A 993 -1.00 -11.05 -20.67
N GLU A 994 -1.45 -11.05 -19.41
CA GLU A 994 -1.19 -9.94 -18.47
C GLU A 994 0.31 -9.80 -18.15
N GLN A 995 1.05 -10.91 -18.12
CA GLN A 995 2.50 -10.87 -17.94
C GLN A 995 3.19 -10.20 -19.14
N GLN A 996 2.71 -10.45 -20.37
CA GLN A 996 3.21 -9.75 -21.56
C GLN A 996 2.87 -8.25 -21.51
N GLU A 997 1.66 -7.91 -21.06
CA GLU A 997 1.25 -6.51 -20.87
C GLU A 997 2.12 -5.80 -19.83
N LEU A 998 2.38 -6.44 -18.69
CA LEU A 998 3.28 -5.91 -17.66
C LEU A 998 4.70 -5.70 -18.19
N ASN A 999 5.25 -6.68 -18.91
CA ASN A 999 6.58 -6.57 -19.51
C ASN A 999 6.64 -5.41 -20.52
N ARG A 1000 5.64 -5.31 -21.40
CA ARG A 1000 5.55 -4.21 -22.37
C ARG A 1000 5.47 -2.86 -21.67
N ALA A 1001 4.63 -2.72 -20.65
CA ALA A 1001 4.48 -1.47 -19.91
C ALA A 1001 5.79 -1.01 -19.25
N TRP A 1002 6.58 -1.95 -18.72
CA TRP A 1002 7.92 -1.66 -18.19
C TRP A 1002 8.92 -1.26 -19.28
N GLU A 1003 8.94 -1.97 -20.40
CA GLU A 1003 9.79 -1.64 -21.55
C GLU A 1003 9.46 -0.23 -22.07
N GLU A 1004 8.18 0.08 -22.25
CA GLU A 1004 7.71 1.40 -22.67
C GLU A 1004 8.08 2.48 -21.66
N LEU A 1005 7.95 2.23 -20.34
CA LEU A 1005 8.36 3.17 -19.30
C LEU A 1005 9.86 3.50 -19.40
N HIS A 1006 10.72 2.49 -19.49
CA HIS A 1006 12.17 2.70 -19.62
C HIS A 1006 12.51 3.42 -20.93
N PHE A 1007 11.83 3.09 -22.03
CA PHE A 1007 12.03 3.75 -23.31
C PHE A 1007 11.64 5.23 -23.28
N ILE A 1008 10.44 5.55 -22.79
CA ILE A 1008 9.91 6.91 -22.74
C ILE A 1008 10.73 7.78 -21.79
N SER A 1009 11.06 7.27 -20.60
CA SER A 1009 11.80 8.02 -19.58
C SER A 1009 13.27 8.23 -19.92
N ARG A 1010 13.85 7.38 -20.79
CA ARG A 1010 15.28 7.34 -21.12
C ARG A 1010 16.15 7.27 -19.87
N ASP A 1011 15.68 6.55 -18.85
CA ASP A 1011 16.32 6.43 -17.53
C ASP A 1011 17.80 6.02 -17.62
N ALA A 1012 18.14 5.13 -18.55
CA ALA A 1012 19.49 4.68 -18.82
C ALA A 1012 20.44 5.82 -19.25
N ILE A 1013 19.94 6.81 -19.98
CA ILE A 1013 20.72 7.99 -20.39
C ILE A 1013 20.82 8.98 -19.24
N THR A 1014 19.70 9.27 -18.58
CA THR A 1014 19.63 10.20 -17.43
C THR A 1014 20.52 9.72 -16.28
N MET A 1015 20.69 8.41 -16.10
CA MET A 1015 21.58 7.82 -15.10
C MET A 1015 23.05 8.19 -15.30
N VAL A 1016 23.49 8.47 -16.54
CA VAL A 1016 24.87 8.94 -16.81
C VAL A 1016 25.10 10.32 -16.20
N ASP A 1017 24.13 11.23 -16.38
CA ASP A 1017 24.20 12.58 -15.84
C ASP A 1017 24.06 12.56 -14.31
N GLY A 1018 23.16 11.74 -13.78
CA GLY A 1018 22.99 11.52 -12.33
C GLY A 1018 24.26 10.95 -11.69
N TYR A 1019 24.95 10.02 -12.36
CA TYR A 1019 26.24 9.51 -11.91
C TYR A 1019 27.32 10.60 -11.85
N GLN A 1020 27.37 11.48 -12.84
CA GLN A 1020 28.33 12.60 -12.82
C GLN A 1020 28.07 13.55 -11.65
N GLN A 1021 26.81 13.93 -11.42
CA GLN A 1021 26.43 14.80 -10.30
C GLN A 1021 26.73 14.14 -8.95
N LEU A 1022 26.47 12.84 -8.82
CA LEU A 1022 26.79 12.06 -7.63
C LEU A 1022 28.31 12.04 -7.37
N MET A 1023 29.12 11.84 -8.40
CA MET A 1023 30.57 11.90 -8.29
C MET A 1023 31.07 13.29 -7.85
N GLU A 1024 30.48 14.36 -8.38
CA GLU A 1024 30.79 15.74 -7.97
C GLU A 1024 30.42 16.00 -6.50
N TYR A 1025 29.27 15.49 -6.03
CA TYR A 1025 28.85 15.61 -4.63
C TYR A 1025 29.70 14.76 -3.68
N ALA A 1026 29.98 13.50 -4.03
CA ALA A 1026 30.78 12.60 -3.21
C ALA A 1026 32.17 13.17 -2.91
N THR A 1027 32.79 13.89 -3.86
CA THR A 1027 34.09 14.53 -3.64
C THR A 1027 34.12 15.61 -2.54
N GLN A 1028 32.96 16.07 -2.06
CA GLN A 1028 32.86 17.09 -1.01
C GLN A 1028 32.78 16.48 0.39
N ASP A 1029 32.07 15.34 0.56
CA ASP A 1029 31.71 14.79 1.87
C ASP A 1029 32.07 13.29 2.08
N SER A 1030 32.59 12.57 1.07
CA SER A 1030 32.86 11.12 1.14
C SER A 1030 33.96 10.62 0.17
N ASP A 1031 34.32 9.32 0.19
CA ASP A 1031 35.33 8.73 -0.71
C ASP A 1031 34.73 8.38 -2.08
N PRO A 1032 35.11 9.08 -3.18
CA PRO A 1032 34.55 8.84 -4.51
C PRO A 1032 34.87 7.46 -5.09
N SER A 1033 35.89 6.76 -4.57
CA SER A 1033 36.30 5.45 -5.06
C SER A 1033 35.22 4.38 -4.88
N LEU A 1034 34.25 4.61 -3.98
CA LEU A 1034 33.11 3.73 -3.75
C LEU A 1034 32.18 3.61 -4.97
N PHE A 1035 32.16 4.62 -5.85
CA PHE A 1035 31.24 4.67 -7.00
C PHE A 1035 31.91 4.35 -8.34
N GLU A 1036 33.24 4.25 -8.39
CA GLU A 1036 33.99 3.96 -9.62
C GLU A 1036 33.61 2.61 -10.27
N PRO A 1037 33.32 1.51 -9.54
CA PRO A 1037 32.88 0.26 -10.13
C PRO A 1037 31.59 0.34 -10.97
N PHE A 1038 30.74 1.35 -10.73
CA PHE A 1038 29.47 1.52 -11.44
C PHE A 1038 29.60 2.30 -12.75
N ARG A 1039 30.72 2.99 -13.00
CA ARG A 1039 30.91 3.82 -14.20
C ARG A 1039 30.67 3.04 -15.49
N GLN A 1040 31.39 1.93 -15.66
CA GLN A 1040 31.34 1.15 -16.90
C GLN A 1040 29.96 0.51 -17.13
N PRO A 1041 29.33 -0.16 -16.14
CA PRO A 1041 27.96 -0.66 -16.29
C PRO A 1041 26.92 0.40 -16.69
N ILE A 1042 27.01 1.62 -16.14
CA ILE A 1042 26.08 2.72 -16.48
C ILE A 1042 26.30 3.16 -17.94
N LEU A 1043 27.57 3.31 -18.37
CA LEU A 1043 27.90 3.65 -19.76
C LEU A 1043 27.46 2.57 -20.74
N ASP A 1044 27.65 1.30 -20.40
CA ASP A 1044 27.23 0.15 -21.22
C ASP A 1044 25.70 0.15 -21.38
N ARG A 1045 24.94 0.30 -20.27
CA ARG A 1045 23.47 0.40 -20.30
C ARG A 1045 22.99 1.58 -21.15
N ALA A 1046 23.64 2.74 -21.03
CA ALA A 1046 23.32 3.91 -21.86
C ALA A 1046 23.60 3.65 -23.35
N GLN A 1047 24.68 2.92 -23.68
CA GLN A 1047 24.99 2.56 -25.06
C GLN A 1047 24.02 1.52 -25.64
N GLU A 1048 23.63 0.52 -24.84
CA GLU A 1048 22.58 -0.44 -25.20
C GLU A 1048 21.25 0.27 -25.48
N PHE A 1049 20.89 1.24 -24.64
CA PHE A 1049 19.70 2.06 -24.84
C PHE A 1049 19.75 2.85 -26.15
N ARG A 1050 20.87 3.51 -26.47
CA ARG A 1050 21.02 4.21 -27.76
C ARG A 1050 20.87 3.27 -28.96
N ASN A 1051 21.38 2.05 -28.85
CA ASN A 1051 21.21 1.04 -29.91
C ASN A 1051 19.73 0.62 -30.03
N TRP A 1052 19.02 0.53 -28.90
CA TRP A 1052 17.59 0.23 -28.87
C TRP A 1052 16.75 1.34 -29.51
N GLU A 1053 17.06 2.61 -29.24
CA GLU A 1053 16.40 3.75 -29.92
C GLU A 1053 16.53 3.69 -31.43
N VAL A 1054 17.74 3.37 -31.93
CA VAL A 1054 17.98 3.22 -33.38
C VAL A 1054 17.18 2.05 -33.96
N GLN A 1055 17.03 0.95 -33.23
CA GLN A 1055 16.23 -0.20 -33.67
C GLN A 1055 14.73 0.13 -33.70
N ALA A 1056 14.25 0.95 -32.76
CA ALA A 1056 12.86 1.37 -32.66
C ALA A 1056 12.40 2.32 -33.78
N GLU A 1057 13.33 3.01 -34.45
CA GLU A 1057 12.98 3.96 -35.53
C GLU A 1057 12.19 3.28 -36.67
N THR A 1058 12.50 2.03 -37.02
CA THR A 1058 11.82 1.33 -38.13
C THR A 1058 10.36 0.97 -37.81
N PRO A 1059 10.05 0.31 -36.68
CA PRO A 1059 8.66 0.14 -36.23
C PRO A 1059 7.87 1.46 -36.13
N GLN A 1060 8.50 2.53 -35.61
CA GLN A 1060 7.90 3.85 -35.50
C GLN A 1060 7.52 4.45 -36.87
N LEU A 1061 8.40 4.34 -37.87
CA LEU A 1061 8.12 4.77 -39.24
C LEU A 1061 7.02 3.92 -39.90
N HIS A 1062 6.98 2.61 -39.65
CA HIS A 1062 5.88 1.77 -40.12
C HIS A 1062 4.53 2.17 -39.50
N ALA A 1063 4.51 2.49 -38.20
CA ALA A 1063 3.32 2.99 -37.53
C ALA A 1063 2.86 4.34 -38.13
N LEU A 1064 3.80 5.24 -38.44
CA LEU A 1064 3.51 6.50 -39.13
C LEU A 1064 2.88 6.28 -40.52
N LEU A 1065 3.36 5.30 -41.29
CA LEU A 1065 2.75 4.94 -42.59
C LEU A 1065 1.34 4.37 -42.39
N GLY A 1066 1.10 3.57 -41.35
CA GLY A 1066 -0.22 3.09 -40.98
C GLY A 1066 -1.20 4.24 -40.69
N ILE A 1067 -0.73 5.28 -39.99
CA ILE A 1067 -1.48 6.52 -39.74
C ILE A 1067 -1.75 7.27 -41.04
N ALA A 1068 -0.74 7.42 -41.91
CA ALA A 1068 -0.92 8.09 -43.21
C ALA A 1068 -1.96 7.39 -44.08
N ARG A 1069 -1.99 6.05 -44.10
CA ARG A 1069 -2.99 5.25 -44.80
C ARG A 1069 -4.41 5.55 -44.30
N ARG A 1070 -4.60 5.58 -42.98
CA ARG A 1070 -5.90 5.93 -42.36
C ARG A 1070 -6.29 7.38 -42.63
N ALA A 1071 -5.36 8.32 -42.46
CA ALA A 1071 -5.56 9.74 -42.69
C ALA A 1071 -5.94 10.04 -44.16
N TRP A 1072 -5.31 9.37 -45.12
CA TRP A 1072 -5.59 9.55 -46.54
C TRP A 1072 -6.72 8.67 -47.05
N ARG A 1073 -7.29 7.81 -46.17
CA ARG A 1073 -8.52 7.03 -46.39
C ARG A 1073 -8.40 6.04 -47.56
N ARG A 1074 -7.19 5.60 -47.85
CA ARG A 1074 -6.87 4.70 -48.97
C ARG A 1074 -5.57 3.97 -48.72
N GLU A 1075 -5.36 2.89 -49.46
CA GLU A 1075 -4.05 2.25 -49.52
C GLU A 1075 -2.99 3.20 -50.09
N LEU A 1076 -1.83 3.21 -49.45
CA LEU A 1076 -0.69 4.00 -49.89
C LEU A 1076 -0.02 3.31 -51.07
N GLN A 1077 0.19 4.08 -52.14
CA GLN A 1077 0.96 3.59 -53.28
C GLN A 1077 2.45 3.53 -52.92
N PRO A 1078 3.27 2.71 -53.60
CA PRO A 1078 4.71 2.67 -53.34
C PRO A 1078 5.39 4.05 -53.42
N GLU A 1079 4.89 4.92 -54.32
CA GLU A 1079 5.35 6.30 -54.45
C GLU A 1079 4.95 7.21 -53.28
N ASP A 1080 3.81 6.94 -52.62
CA ASP A 1080 3.37 7.67 -51.44
C ASP A 1080 4.31 7.36 -50.27
N ASN A 1081 4.59 6.07 -50.05
CA ASN A 1081 5.52 5.62 -49.03
C ASN A 1081 6.90 6.22 -49.24
N ALA A 1082 7.41 6.19 -50.47
CA ALA A 1082 8.69 6.79 -50.81
C ALA A 1082 8.71 8.29 -50.49
N LYS A 1083 7.69 9.07 -50.90
CA LYS A 1083 7.63 10.52 -50.63
C LYS A 1083 7.58 10.85 -49.14
N ILE A 1084 6.86 10.08 -48.34
CA ILE A 1084 6.78 10.28 -46.88
C ILE A 1084 8.15 9.99 -46.24
N LEU A 1085 8.76 8.86 -46.59
CA LEU A 1085 10.05 8.45 -46.03
C LEU A 1085 11.20 9.35 -46.52
N ASP A 1086 11.16 9.82 -47.77
CA ASP A 1086 12.15 10.75 -48.34
C ASP A 1086 12.11 12.09 -47.60
N LEU A 1087 10.93 12.61 -47.27
CA LEU A 1087 10.81 13.83 -46.44
C LEU A 1087 11.42 13.61 -45.06
N TYR A 1088 11.08 12.50 -44.42
CA TYR A 1088 11.65 12.15 -43.12
C TYR A 1088 13.18 12.09 -43.20
N GLN A 1089 13.74 11.42 -44.22
CA GLN A 1089 15.19 11.32 -44.40
C GLN A 1089 15.83 12.69 -44.67
N GLN A 1090 15.20 13.54 -45.47
CA GLN A 1090 15.67 14.91 -45.70
C GLN A 1090 15.76 15.70 -44.39
N LEU A 1091 14.74 15.59 -43.51
CA LEU A 1091 14.76 16.25 -42.20
C LEU A 1091 15.89 15.72 -41.30
N ARG A 1092 16.16 14.41 -41.33
CA ARG A 1092 17.32 13.80 -40.64
C ARG A 1092 18.64 14.34 -41.19
N ASP A 1093 18.77 14.47 -42.51
CA ASP A 1093 19.97 15.00 -43.18
C ASP A 1093 20.19 16.50 -42.87
N GLU A 1094 19.11 17.25 -42.62
CA GLU A 1094 19.15 18.65 -42.15
C GLU A 1094 19.51 18.77 -40.65
N GLY A 1095 19.67 17.65 -39.94
CA GLY A 1095 20.17 17.58 -38.57
C GLY A 1095 19.08 17.46 -37.50
N LEU A 1096 17.82 17.26 -37.86
CA LEU A 1096 16.76 16.99 -36.88
C LEU A 1096 16.94 15.59 -36.27
N GLY A 1097 16.64 15.48 -34.98
CA GLY A 1097 16.56 14.20 -34.28
C GLY A 1097 15.43 13.33 -34.83
N HIS A 1098 15.45 12.03 -34.51
CA HIS A 1098 14.42 11.09 -34.95
C HIS A 1098 12.99 11.56 -34.60
N GLU A 1099 12.77 11.94 -33.34
CA GLU A 1099 11.47 12.37 -32.83
C GLU A 1099 10.92 13.60 -33.57
N ASP A 1100 11.74 14.65 -33.71
CA ASP A 1100 11.34 15.88 -34.38
C ASP A 1100 11.07 15.66 -35.88
N ALA A 1101 11.92 14.87 -36.55
CA ALA A 1101 11.73 14.53 -37.97
C ALA A 1101 10.44 13.72 -38.18
N LEU A 1102 10.12 12.79 -37.28
CA LEU A 1102 8.90 12.00 -37.33
C LEU A 1102 7.66 12.89 -37.10
N LYS A 1103 7.66 13.73 -36.06
CA LYS A 1103 6.58 14.70 -35.77
C LYS A 1103 6.33 15.63 -36.96
N MET A 1104 7.39 16.18 -37.56
CA MET A 1104 7.27 17.05 -38.75
C MET A 1104 6.75 16.31 -39.99
N THR A 1105 7.09 15.02 -40.13
CA THR A 1105 6.54 14.17 -41.21
C THR A 1105 5.06 13.88 -40.97
N PHE A 1106 4.64 13.64 -39.72
CA PHE A 1106 3.23 13.55 -39.34
C PHE A 1106 2.47 14.86 -39.63
N VAL A 1107 3.04 16.02 -39.30
CA VAL A 1107 2.47 17.33 -39.67
C VAL A 1107 2.24 17.41 -41.17
N ARG A 1108 3.21 16.98 -42.00
CA ARG A 1108 3.05 16.95 -43.46
C ARG A 1108 1.89 16.09 -43.92
N ILE A 1109 1.67 14.93 -43.29
CA ILE A 1109 0.57 14.01 -43.59
C ILE A 1109 -0.77 14.70 -43.34
N LEU A 1110 -0.93 15.39 -42.20
CA LEU A 1110 -2.16 16.11 -41.85
C LEU A 1110 -2.39 17.35 -42.70
N VAL A 1111 -1.36 18.07 -43.15
CA VAL A 1111 -1.54 19.24 -44.03
C VAL A 1111 -1.58 18.87 -45.52
N SER A 1112 -1.60 17.57 -45.84
CA SER A 1112 -1.71 17.12 -47.23
C SER A 1112 -3.11 17.35 -47.79
N PRO A 1113 -3.24 17.59 -49.11
CA PRO A 1113 -4.56 17.67 -49.72
C PRO A 1113 -5.35 16.36 -49.56
N GLN A 1114 -4.67 15.22 -49.41
CA GLN A 1114 -5.31 13.92 -49.29
C GLN A 1114 -6.01 13.74 -47.94
N PHE A 1115 -5.55 14.43 -46.89
CA PHE A 1115 -6.22 14.50 -45.60
C PHE A 1115 -7.27 15.62 -45.57
N LEU A 1116 -6.87 16.84 -45.95
CA LEU A 1116 -7.68 18.05 -45.84
C LEU A 1116 -8.90 18.08 -46.76
N PHE A 1117 -8.86 17.35 -47.88
CA PHE A 1117 -9.95 17.33 -48.87
C PHE A 1117 -10.48 15.93 -49.10
N LYS A 1118 -11.78 15.86 -49.40
CA LYS A 1118 -12.43 14.65 -49.90
C LYS A 1118 -12.24 14.62 -51.41
N LEU A 1119 -11.14 14.02 -51.84
CA LEU A 1119 -10.75 13.94 -53.24
C LEU A 1119 -11.49 12.80 -53.93
N GLU A 1120 -12.03 13.08 -55.11
CA GLU A 1120 -12.69 12.11 -55.98
C GLU A 1120 -12.12 12.23 -57.40
N ALA A 1121 -11.90 11.09 -58.06
CA ALA A 1121 -11.30 11.03 -59.39
C ALA A 1121 -12.40 11.07 -60.47
N PRO A 1122 -12.32 11.99 -61.45
CA PRO A 1122 -13.27 12.02 -62.54
C PRO A 1122 -13.10 10.79 -63.44
N VAL A 1123 -14.22 10.14 -63.79
CA VAL A 1123 -14.25 9.11 -64.83
C VAL A 1123 -14.22 9.79 -66.20
N PRO A 1124 -13.47 9.30 -67.20
CA PRO A 1124 -13.46 9.89 -68.54
C PRO A 1124 -14.87 9.92 -69.17
N GLY A 1125 -15.39 11.11 -69.48
CA GLY A 1125 -16.70 11.30 -70.11
C GLY A 1125 -17.43 12.56 -69.64
N THR A 1126 -18.64 12.80 -70.16
CA THR A 1126 -19.58 13.84 -69.69
C THR A 1126 -20.79 13.26 -68.97
N GLU A 1127 -20.92 11.94 -68.93
CA GLU A 1127 -22.03 11.24 -68.30
C GLU A 1127 -21.78 11.06 -66.80
N PRO A 1128 -22.82 11.09 -65.95
CA PRO A 1128 -22.72 10.71 -64.54
C PRO A 1128 -22.15 9.29 -64.39
N ALA A 1129 -21.20 9.11 -63.47
CA ALA A 1129 -20.58 7.83 -63.18
C ALA A 1129 -20.61 7.51 -61.69
N ALA A 1130 -20.65 6.23 -61.36
CA ALA A 1130 -20.56 5.77 -59.97
C ALA A 1130 -19.17 6.07 -59.40
N VAL A 1131 -19.13 6.42 -58.10
CA VAL A 1131 -17.87 6.59 -57.36
C VAL A 1131 -17.20 5.24 -57.13
N SER A 1132 -15.88 5.25 -56.96
CA SER A 1132 -15.12 4.07 -56.58
C SER A 1132 -15.50 3.57 -55.17
N PRO A 1133 -15.26 2.30 -54.83
CA PRO A 1133 -15.52 1.78 -53.48
C PRO A 1133 -14.87 2.57 -52.34
N SER A 1134 -13.65 3.09 -52.53
CA SER A 1134 -12.94 3.91 -51.52
C SER A 1134 -13.56 5.30 -51.35
N GLU A 1135 -14.03 5.90 -52.43
CA GLU A 1135 -14.78 7.17 -52.38
C GLU A 1135 -16.16 6.94 -51.74
N LEU A 1136 -16.82 5.82 -52.03
CA LEU A 1136 -18.07 5.43 -51.37
C LEU A 1136 -17.89 5.24 -49.85
N ALA A 1137 -16.82 4.54 -49.43
CA ALA A 1137 -16.46 4.42 -48.02
C ALA A 1137 -16.28 5.78 -47.34
N THR A 1138 -15.55 6.70 -48.00
CA THR A 1138 -15.33 8.05 -47.50
C THR A 1138 -16.64 8.84 -47.42
N ARG A 1139 -17.50 8.77 -48.44
CA ARG A 1139 -18.81 9.42 -48.43
C ARG A 1139 -19.68 8.88 -47.29
N LEU A 1140 -19.73 7.56 -47.12
CA LEU A 1140 -20.52 6.91 -46.08
C LEU A 1140 -20.02 7.27 -44.67
N SER A 1141 -18.70 7.22 -44.42
CA SER A 1141 -18.12 7.52 -43.12
C SER A 1141 -18.32 8.98 -42.71
N TYR A 1142 -18.11 9.94 -43.62
CA TYR A 1142 -18.33 11.34 -43.30
C TYR A 1142 -19.81 11.72 -43.22
N PHE A 1143 -20.69 10.96 -43.87
CA PHE A 1143 -22.13 11.19 -43.73
C PHE A 1143 -22.66 10.69 -42.39
N LEU A 1144 -22.24 9.50 -41.95
CA LEU A 1144 -22.76 8.89 -40.71
C LEU A 1144 -21.97 9.25 -39.46
N TRP A 1145 -20.65 9.38 -39.56
CA TRP A 1145 -19.75 9.58 -38.42
C TRP A 1145 -19.01 10.91 -38.45
N SER A 1146 -19.22 11.75 -39.48
CA SER A 1146 -18.50 13.01 -39.67
C SER A 1146 -16.97 12.85 -39.61
N SER A 1147 -16.45 11.66 -39.96
CA SER A 1147 -15.07 11.27 -39.70
C SER A 1147 -14.55 10.23 -40.71
N LEU A 1148 -13.28 9.85 -40.56
CA LEU A 1148 -12.56 8.86 -41.37
C LEU A 1148 -13.27 7.49 -41.34
N PRO A 1149 -13.21 6.71 -42.44
CA PRO A 1149 -13.61 5.31 -42.41
C PRO A 1149 -12.72 4.51 -41.45
N ASP A 1150 -13.31 3.55 -40.74
CA ASP A 1150 -12.57 2.63 -39.89
C ASP A 1150 -11.92 1.51 -40.73
N GLU A 1151 -11.14 0.64 -40.07
CA GLU A 1151 -10.44 -0.46 -40.76
C GLU A 1151 -11.40 -1.43 -41.45
N ARG A 1152 -12.57 -1.67 -40.87
CA ARG A 1152 -13.57 -2.57 -41.44
C ARG A 1152 -14.14 -1.99 -42.75
N LEU A 1153 -14.45 -0.70 -42.75
CA LEU A 1153 -14.97 -0.02 -43.92
C LEU A 1153 -13.91 0.17 -45.01
N LEU A 1154 -12.66 0.44 -44.62
CA LEU A 1154 -11.52 0.47 -45.54
C LEU A 1154 -11.29 -0.89 -46.20
N ALA A 1155 -11.32 -1.99 -45.43
CA ALA A 1155 -11.18 -3.34 -45.97
C ALA A 1155 -12.35 -3.70 -46.93
N ALA A 1156 -13.59 -3.35 -46.56
CA ALA A 1156 -14.77 -3.58 -47.41
C ALA A 1156 -14.74 -2.76 -48.71
N ALA A 1157 -14.07 -1.61 -48.71
CA ALA A 1157 -13.83 -0.84 -49.93
C ALA A 1157 -12.82 -1.56 -50.84
N GLN A 1158 -11.79 -2.18 -50.27
CA GLN A 1158 -10.72 -2.84 -51.01
C GLN A 1158 -11.18 -4.13 -51.70
N ASP A 1159 -11.99 -4.94 -51.01
CA ASP A 1159 -12.52 -6.18 -51.58
C ASP A 1159 -13.78 -5.99 -52.44
N ALA A 1160 -14.16 -4.73 -52.68
CA ALA A 1160 -15.35 -4.30 -53.42
C ALA A 1160 -16.69 -4.76 -52.83
N SER A 1161 -16.73 -5.19 -51.56
CA SER A 1161 -17.99 -5.53 -50.86
C SER A 1161 -18.98 -4.37 -50.83
N LEU A 1162 -18.51 -3.12 -50.86
CA LEU A 1162 -19.38 -1.93 -50.89
C LEU A 1162 -20.15 -1.76 -52.20
N THR A 1163 -19.85 -2.53 -53.24
CA THR A 1163 -20.60 -2.53 -54.51
C THR A 1163 -21.78 -3.48 -54.51
N ASP A 1164 -21.89 -4.35 -53.50
CA ASP A 1164 -23.05 -5.23 -53.30
C ASP A 1164 -24.06 -4.58 -52.36
N ASP A 1165 -25.31 -4.44 -52.80
CA ASP A 1165 -26.36 -3.74 -52.06
C ASP A 1165 -26.68 -4.38 -50.70
N GLU A 1166 -26.61 -5.71 -50.59
CA GLU A 1166 -26.89 -6.42 -49.33
C GLU A 1166 -25.78 -6.17 -48.32
N GLN A 1167 -24.52 -6.27 -48.76
CA GLN A 1167 -23.36 -5.96 -47.94
C GLN A 1167 -23.31 -4.49 -47.55
N LEU A 1168 -23.59 -3.57 -48.47
CA LEU A 1168 -23.63 -2.13 -48.20
C LEU A 1168 -24.67 -1.81 -47.11
N ARG A 1169 -25.89 -2.37 -47.21
CA ARG A 1169 -26.94 -2.20 -46.18
C ARG A 1169 -26.53 -2.78 -44.82
N ARG A 1170 -25.91 -3.96 -44.81
CA ARG A 1170 -25.43 -4.61 -43.59
C ARG A 1170 -24.35 -3.77 -42.89
N ILE A 1171 -23.37 -3.28 -43.65
CA ILE A 1171 -22.29 -2.42 -43.14
C ILE A 1171 -22.87 -1.10 -42.63
N THR A 1172 -23.75 -0.46 -43.41
CA THR A 1172 -24.43 0.80 -43.03
C THR A 1172 -25.19 0.64 -41.72
N ARG A 1173 -25.93 -0.45 -41.54
CA ARG A 1173 -26.64 -0.71 -40.27
C ARG A 1173 -25.67 -0.87 -39.10
N ALA A 1174 -24.59 -1.63 -39.28
CA ALA A 1174 -23.56 -1.75 -38.25
C ALA A 1174 -22.90 -0.39 -37.91
N MET A 1175 -22.77 0.51 -38.88
CA MET A 1175 -22.28 1.87 -38.65
C MET A 1175 -23.28 2.76 -37.91
N LEU A 1176 -24.58 2.57 -38.12
CA LEU A 1176 -25.63 3.28 -37.38
C LEU A 1176 -25.68 2.84 -35.91
N ASP A 1177 -25.41 1.55 -35.65
CA ASP A 1177 -25.32 0.99 -34.30
C ASP A 1177 -24.08 1.49 -33.52
N ASP A 1178 -23.03 1.95 -34.22
CA ASP A 1178 -21.83 2.52 -33.62
C ASP A 1178 -22.15 3.85 -32.89
N PRO A 1179 -21.59 4.11 -31.69
CA PRO A 1179 -21.77 5.38 -30.97
C PRO A 1179 -21.46 6.63 -31.80
N ARG A 1180 -20.54 6.55 -32.76
CA ARG A 1180 -20.18 7.68 -33.64
C ARG A 1180 -21.33 8.15 -34.53
N SER A 1181 -22.38 7.34 -34.75
CA SER A 1181 -23.57 7.76 -35.52
C SER A 1181 -24.31 8.94 -34.87
N ARG A 1182 -24.11 9.19 -33.56
CA ARG A 1182 -24.56 10.40 -32.88
C ARG A 1182 -24.05 11.68 -33.56
N ARG A 1183 -22.85 11.65 -34.16
CA ARG A 1183 -22.28 12.81 -34.86
C ARG A 1183 -23.11 13.24 -36.08
N MET A 1184 -23.82 12.31 -36.74
CA MET A 1184 -24.79 12.67 -37.77
C MET A 1184 -26.01 13.40 -37.20
N ALA A 1185 -26.51 12.97 -36.04
CA ALA A 1185 -27.61 13.67 -35.36
C ALA A 1185 -27.22 15.10 -34.98
N ILE A 1186 -25.99 15.30 -34.52
CA ILE A 1186 -25.43 16.63 -34.24
C ILE A 1186 -25.26 17.43 -35.54
N GLU A 1187 -24.41 16.98 -36.46
CA GLU A 1187 -23.99 17.78 -37.61
C GLU A 1187 -25.07 17.97 -38.66
N PHE A 1188 -25.94 16.98 -38.86
CA PHE A 1188 -27.04 17.05 -39.81
C PHE A 1188 -28.37 17.34 -39.12
N GLY A 1189 -28.74 16.54 -38.12
CA GLY A 1189 -30.06 16.62 -37.48
C GLY A 1189 -30.35 17.97 -36.83
N THR A 1190 -29.43 18.47 -36.00
CA THR A 1190 -29.63 19.76 -35.32
C THR A 1190 -29.54 20.95 -36.27
N ARG A 1191 -28.75 20.88 -37.37
CA ARG A 1191 -28.73 21.92 -38.41
C ARG A 1191 -30.01 21.93 -39.22
N TYR A 1192 -30.52 20.75 -39.59
CA TYR A 1192 -31.80 20.60 -40.28
C TYR A 1192 -32.96 21.18 -39.45
N LEU A 1193 -32.93 21.00 -38.13
CA LEU A 1193 -33.92 21.55 -37.20
C LEU A 1193 -33.62 23.00 -36.77
N HIS A 1194 -32.53 23.61 -37.24
CA HIS A 1194 -32.07 24.95 -36.84
C HIS A 1194 -31.83 25.13 -35.33
N VAL A 1195 -31.36 24.08 -34.65
CA VAL A 1195 -31.02 24.08 -33.20
C VAL A 1195 -29.55 23.78 -32.92
N TYR A 1196 -28.68 23.78 -33.93
CA TYR A 1196 -27.26 23.39 -33.79
C TYR A 1196 -26.52 24.15 -32.68
N GLU A 1197 -26.73 25.46 -32.57
CA GLU A 1197 -26.08 26.34 -31.58
C GLU A 1197 -26.95 26.56 -30.32
N PHE A 1198 -28.00 25.76 -30.11
CA PHE A 1198 -28.99 26.00 -29.05
C PHE A 1198 -28.38 26.03 -27.64
N ALA A 1199 -27.35 25.21 -27.38
CA ALA A 1199 -26.62 25.21 -26.12
C ALA A 1199 -25.85 26.53 -25.87
N ASP A 1200 -25.37 27.16 -26.95
CA ASP A 1200 -24.53 28.36 -26.91
C ASP A 1200 -25.34 29.67 -26.98
N HIS A 1201 -26.61 29.62 -27.42
CA HIS A 1201 -27.47 30.80 -27.56
C HIS A 1201 -28.14 31.20 -26.23
N ASP A 1202 -27.93 32.44 -25.81
CA ASP A 1202 -28.56 33.03 -24.61
C ASP A 1202 -29.77 33.91 -24.94
N GLU A 1203 -30.52 33.57 -25.99
CA GLU A 1203 -31.68 34.35 -26.45
C GLU A 1203 -32.81 34.40 -25.40
N LYS A 1204 -32.86 33.42 -24.49
CA LYS A 1204 -33.85 33.35 -23.42
C LYS A 1204 -33.30 34.01 -22.16
N SER A 1205 -33.95 35.09 -21.74
CA SER A 1205 -33.56 35.83 -20.53
C SER A 1205 -33.51 34.93 -19.29
N GLU A 1206 -32.30 34.59 -18.85
CA GLU A 1206 -32.07 33.80 -17.62
C GLU A 1206 -32.60 34.51 -16.36
N GLN A 1207 -32.77 35.84 -16.41
CA GLN A 1207 -33.41 36.60 -15.34
C GLN A 1207 -34.91 36.29 -15.21
N LEU A 1208 -35.60 36.04 -16.32
CA LEU A 1208 -37.02 35.68 -16.34
C LEU A 1208 -37.24 34.17 -16.19
N PHE A 1209 -36.26 33.36 -16.58
CA PHE A 1209 -36.31 31.90 -16.54
C PHE A 1209 -35.05 31.33 -15.87
N PRO A 1210 -34.91 31.47 -14.54
CA PRO A 1210 -33.69 31.09 -13.82
C PRO A 1210 -33.41 29.58 -13.81
N GLU A 1211 -34.41 28.74 -14.12
CA GLU A 1211 -34.25 27.29 -14.25
C GLU A 1211 -33.74 26.87 -15.64
N PHE A 1212 -33.81 27.75 -16.65
CA PHE A 1212 -33.44 27.43 -18.02
C PHE A 1212 -31.97 27.00 -18.18
N PRO A 1213 -30.98 27.66 -17.55
CA PRO A 1213 -29.59 27.23 -17.66
C PRO A 1213 -29.35 25.80 -17.17
N ALA A 1214 -30.13 25.35 -16.17
CA ALA A 1214 -29.99 24.01 -15.60
C ALA A 1214 -30.53 22.90 -16.53
N ILE A 1215 -31.42 23.23 -17.47
CA ILE A 1215 -32.06 22.27 -18.39
C ILE A 1215 -31.68 22.46 -19.86
N ARG A 1216 -30.90 23.50 -20.19
CA ARG A 1216 -30.55 23.88 -21.58
C ARG A 1216 -29.86 22.73 -22.32
N GLU A 1217 -28.84 22.14 -21.69
CA GLU A 1217 -28.11 20.99 -22.24
C GLU A 1217 -28.99 19.76 -22.39
N ASP A 1218 -29.85 19.47 -21.40
CA ASP A 1218 -30.75 18.31 -21.44
C ASP A 1218 -31.77 18.42 -22.60
N LEU A 1219 -32.30 19.63 -22.86
CA LEU A 1219 -33.21 19.88 -23.98
C LEU A 1219 -32.51 19.72 -25.35
N TYR A 1220 -31.24 20.14 -25.42
CA TYR A 1220 -30.42 19.94 -26.62
C TYR A 1220 -30.15 18.44 -26.84
N GLU A 1221 -29.74 17.75 -25.79
CA GLU A 1221 -29.44 16.32 -25.83
C GLU A 1221 -30.67 15.47 -26.16
N GLU A 1222 -31.86 15.81 -25.64
CA GLU A 1222 -33.11 15.13 -25.97
C GLU A 1222 -33.37 15.12 -27.49
N THR A 1223 -33.12 16.25 -28.16
CA THR A 1223 -33.29 16.36 -29.62
C THR A 1223 -32.30 15.46 -30.36
N ILE A 1224 -31.04 15.42 -29.91
CA ILE A 1224 -29.99 14.56 -30.48
C ILE A 1224 -30.32 13.08 -30.28
N GLN A 1225 -30.79 12.71 -29.09
CA GLN A 1225 -31.17 11.34 -28.75
C GLN A 1225 -32.37 10.87 -29.55
N LEU A 1226 -33.41 11.71 -29.69
CA LEU A 1226 -34.58 11.40 -30.52
C LEU A 1226 -34.18 11.10 -31.96
N PHE A 1227 -33.38 11.99 -32.57
CA PHE A 1227 -32.91 11.81 -33.94
C PHE A 1227 -32.04 10.55 -34.08
N THR A 1228 -31.12 10.33 -33.14
CA THR A 1228 -30.25 9.13 -33.11
C THR A 1228 -31.09 7.86 -33.00
N HIS A 1229 -32.12 7.85 -32.14
CA HIS A 1229 -33.04 6.72 -31.96
C HIS A 1229 -33.81 6.43 -33.25
N THR A 1230 -34.41 7.46 -33.89
CA THR A 1230 -35.14 7.30 -35.15
C THR A 1230 -34.24 6.70 -36.24
N LEU A 1231 -32.97 7.11 -36.33
CA LEU A 1231 -32.03 6.55 -37.30
C LEU A 1231 -31.68 5.09 -37.00
N ARG A 1232 -31.35 4.75 -35.74
CA ARG A 1232 -30.93 3.40 -35.33
C ARG A 1232 -32.04 2.37 -35.47
N GLU A 1233 -33.25 2.72 -35.03
CA GLU A 1233 -34.41 1.82 -35.08
C GLU A 1233 -35.06 1.78 -36.47
N ASN A 1234 -34.54 2.53 -37.45
CA ASN A 1234 -35.17 2.72 -38.76
C ASN A 1234 -36.64 3.16 -38.59
N GLY A 1235 -36.84 4.12 -37.69
CA GLY A 1235 -38.13 4.74 -37.37
C GLY A 1235 -38.65 5.61 -38.52
N SER A 1236 -39.90 6.04 -38.42
CA SER A 1236 -40.48 6.89 -39.45
C SER A 1236 -39.91 8.30 -39.33
N VAL A 1237 -39.49 8.90 -40.44
CA VAL A 1237 -39.11 10.33 -40.44
C VAL A 1237 -40.27 11.23 -39.99
N LEU A 1238 -41.51 10.76 -40.12
CA LEU A 1238 -42.69 11.45 -39.62
C LEU A 1238 -42.74 11.51 -38.09
N ASP A 1239 -42.02 10.63 -37.38
CA ASP A 1239 -41.96 10.64 -35.91
C ASP A 1239 -41.26 11.90 -35.40
N LEU A 1240 -40.34 12.48 -36.18
CA LEU A 1240 -39.71 13.78 -35.88
C LEU A 1240 -40.69 14.96 -35.97
N PHE A 1241 -41.80 14.81 -36.71
CA PHE A 1241 -42.84 15.83 -36.86
C PHE A 1241 -44.07 15.58 -35.99
N ASN A 1242 -44.35 14.31 -35.70
CA ASN A 1242 -45.50 13.87 -34.91
C ASN A 1242 -45.19 13.70 -33.43
N GLY A 1243 -43.90 13.76 -33.05
CA GLY A 1243 -43.44 13.71 -31.66
C GLY A 1243 -43.93 14.93 -30.89
N ASN A 1244 -45.07 14.76 -30.23
CA ASN A 1244 -45.58 15.57 -29.13
C ASN A 1244 -46.13 14.62 -28.07
#